data_AF-A6GCA4-F1
#
_entry.id   AF-A6GCA4-F1
#
_cell.length_a   1.000
_cell.length_b   1.000
_cell.length_c   1.000
_cell.angle_alpha   90.00
_cell.angle_beta   90.00
_cell.angle_gamma   90.00
#
_symmetry.space_group_name_H-M   'P 1'
#
loop_
_entity.id
_entity.type
_entity.pdbx_description
1 polymer ?
#
loop_
_entity_poly.entity_id
_entity_poly.type
_entity_poly.pdbx_seq_one_letter_code
_entity_poly.pdbx_strand_id
1 'polypeptide(L)'
;MTLKLRQTLHATIGFAVLSATGCGGPSADECIVDQFDAQAQSRFVAGETYYLPVIADTASCADVGWTVAERPADSTDPIVRGNDGIWRITPVTTGDYRFELSNTTDGQSVDLGVVPAESRPFSNLNYYAAHAASSVGEELWIANVQRSTVSRVDPDSLALLGEIQVGPWPVSLAWREGMDVAVVAQRGNDTLGILDVETGRLIDAVWVGDEPAEVALSPDGSTAYVSLKAENAVAVVDLARRVRTARIDVVTDPLAIAVSPDGATVWVASHRSGHPDRFPYDDDPVENERDIAVIDTATNEVVDWWLDFGTTITEILPSEDGERLYFSRLRNDTEANLGSVDEPSFMHEIAIVDAGSGDELASADLLRQDSSGGHAVSLHGMTMVGDRLWVVAEASNLAVALDPETLAELGRTEVAGRPRSVAMVETGAGPTLFVHGSQAATLTRVSDFETTDALILTEDPRPAEVIDGQAYFTGAGEQYAENWACNSCHADGLSDTLVWNAGPFSGRKVSRPFFWLEGTYPLGWDGYLSSVDNYAFTVNTNVGIRPTTAEHRALSGYLASIMPPPAENGYTRRDGTLSPLGLEGKQVFENEANCASCHPLPLTTSRAVLGQGVTEGTTDVPGLIGSYRLAVWLKRGEATDLHGAIDQVFESLGDPGLSEDQRAALDRFMLEMTARDFFVLSSDPRPNAKTLAVDQSVELVFSHPVFDDPANLAKVTLLGPDGAEVQLERSLDADGRHLTLTPSAALAHASDYTVVVDPSFESFGEQTLWTPEGADAEERSAWEIALTTVEPAQLSLSGDYLWIVDMPTADVAEQQFDLENTLETLVPFTVTAGTTDGGELLLDYGDDLILERLAVVSGDQLLTPALPIPIGPSFADGSGMQATLVDLDEDGVGDYAEGTLTISGPGFVESGITWRMTRPTAEGECPEGPQGDLPVSVEFVDGNPVVDWEGSDAADGLGVYFIGPDATPPAGPGQPVTGGEVFWAVQLEAFPQGFAGPVTYATVPPGAVDETANIGGGDGPVALESGDCVKATVTTTAFGQGAVVFAVP
;
A
#
# COMPACT_ATOMS: atom_id res chain seq x y z
N MET A 1 57.64 -2.53 -5.30
CA MET A 1 58.66 -2.42 -6.38
C MET A 1 58.71 -3.74 -7.13
N THR A 2 57.98 -3.82 -8.26
CA THR A 2 58.42 -4.43 -9.52
C THR A 2 59.04 -5.85 -9.54
N LEU A 3 58.25 -6.82 -10.03
CA LEU A 3 58.48 -7.65 -11.24
C LEU A 3 59.52 -8.82 -11.23
N LYS A 4 59.03 -10.07 -11.42
CA LYS A 4 59.19 -10.98 -12.61
C LYS A 4 59.16 -12.48 -12.23
N LEU A 5 58.23 -13.34 -12.67
CA LEU A 5 57.92 -13.92 -14.01
C LEU A 5 59.00 -14.85 -14.63
N ARG A 6 58.73 -16.17 -14.70
CA ARG A 6 58.58 -17.03 -15.92
C ARG A 6 59.04 -18.51 -15.77
N GLN A 7 58.09 -19.42 -16.07
CA GLN A 7 58.08 -20.56 -17.03
C GLN A 7 59.34 -21.47 -17.15
N THR A 8 59.26 -22.80 -17.35
CA THR A 8 58.52 -23.55 -18.39
C THR A 8 58.62 -25.08 -18.18
N LEU A 9 57.64 -25.82 -18.74
CA LEU A 9 57.46 -27.28 -18.87
C LEU A 9 58.65 -28.12 -19.40
N HIS A 10 58.69 -29.42 -19.06
CA HIS A 10 58.47 -30.56 -20.00
C HIS A 10 58.35 -31.94 -19.28
N ALA A 11 57.54 -32.81 -19.88
CA ALA A 11 56.97 -34.05 -19.37
C ALA A 11 57.89 -35.30 -19.43
N THR A 12 57.55 -36.34 -18.65
CA THR A 12 57.74 -37.75 -19.07
C THR A 12 56.66 -38.64 -18.42
N ILE A 13 56.01 -39.43 -19.28
CA ILE A 13 54.94 -40.40 -19.02
C ILE A 13 55.47 -41.59 -18.19
N GLY A 14 54.77 -41.94 -17.12
CA GLY A 14 54.92 -43.21 -16.39
C GLY A 14 53.58 -43.90 -16.25
N PHE A 15 53.37 -44.97 -17.01
CA PHE A 15 52.26 -45.92 -16.83
C PHE A 15 52.42 -46.64 -15.48
N ALA A 16 51.44 -46.49 -14.59
CA ALA A 16 51.22 -47.42 -13.48
C ALA A 16 49.80 -47.98 -13.60
N VAL A 17 49.73 -49.29 -13.87
CA VAL A 17 48.50 -50.07 -13.89
C VAL A 17 48.04 -50.30 -12.44
N LEU A 18 46.73 -50.16 -12.24
CA LEU A 18 45.96 -50.29 -11.00
C LEU A 18 46.37 -51.45 -10.09
N SER A 19 46.42 -51.15 -8.79
CA SER A 19 45.85 -52.03 -7.77
C SER A 19 44.55 -51.40 -7.26
N ALA A 20 43.42 -51.94 -7.70
CA ALA A 20 42.10 -51.65 -7.16
C ALA A 20 41.98 -52.26 -5.76
N THR A 21 41.76 -51.40 -4.75
CA THR A 21 40.89 -51.61 -3.58
C THR A 21 40.86 -50.29 -2.82
N GLY A 22 39.82 -49.50 -3.09
CA GLY A 22 39.48 -48.26 -2.42
C GLY A 22 38.05 -47.92 -2.79
N CYS A 23 37.11 -48.78 -2.39
CA CYS A 23 35.68 -48.47 -2.44
C CYS A 23 35.40 -47.43 -1.36
N GLY A 24 35.55 -46.15 -1.67
CA GLY A 24 34.87 -45.06 -0.98
C GLY A 24 33.97 -44.40 -2.01
N GLY A 25 32.68 -44.25 -1.73
CA GLY A 25 31.83 -43.34 -2.50
C GLY A 25 32.33 -41.90 -2.38
N PRO A 26 31.72 -40.93 -3.07
CA PRO A 26 32.04 -39.52 -2.86
C PRO A 26 31.76 -39.10 -1.41
N SER A 27 32.39 -38.03 -0.93
CA SER A 27 31.94 -37.36 0.31
C SER A 27 30.71 -36.48 0.03
N ALA A 28 29.96 -36.11 1.07
CA ALA A 28 28.85 -35.18 0.96
C ALA A 28 29.33 -33.81 0.44
N ASP A 29 30.45 -33.31 0.98
CA ASP A 29 31.07 -32.05 0.56
C ASP A 29 31.49 -32.03 -0.93
N GLU A 30 31.83 -33.19 -1.51
CA GLU A 30 32.16 -33.29 -2.94
C GLU A 30 30.91 -33.23 -3.82
N CYS A 31 29.76 -33.62 -3.29
CA CYS A 31 28.52 -33.77 -4.04
C CYS A 31 27.52 -32.66 -3.80
N ILE A 32 27.63 -31.83 -2.76
CA ILE A 32 26.71 -30.71 -2.56
C ILE A 32 27.30 -29.43 -3.13
N VAL A 33 26.53 -28.79 -4.01
CA VAL A 33 26.91 -27.53 -4.66
C VAL A 33 26.11 -26.33 -4.17
N ASP A 34 25.00 -26.57 -3.48
CA ASP A 34 24.14 -25.55 -2.87
C ASP A 34 23.51 -26.11 -1.61
N GLN A 35 23.49 -25.35 -0.51
CA GLN A 35 22.89 -25.76 0.76
C GLN A 35 21.51 -25.13 1.00
N PHE A 36 21.19 -24.01 0.33
CA PHE A 36 19.99 -23.19 0.60
C PHE A 36 19.81 -22.82 2.08
N ASP A 37 20.86 -22.27 2.70
CA ASP A 37 20.96 -22.02 4.14
C ASP A 37 20.02 -20.93 4.67
N ALA A 38 19.39 -20.11 3.81
CA ALA A 38 18.49 -19.04 4.24
C ALA A 38 17.06 -19.51 4.59
N GLN A 39 16.72 -20.77 4.32
CA GLN A 39 15.42 -21.33 4.69
C GLN A 39 15.35 -21.62 6.20
N ALA A 40 14.24 -21.26 6.84
CA ALA A 40 14.00 -21.62 8.24
C ALA A 40 13.97 -23.15 8.41
N GLN A 41 14.63 -23.66 9.45
CA GLN A 41 14.76 -25.10 9.70
C GLN A 41 13.93 -25.59 10.89
N SER A 42 13.83 -24.82 11.96
CA SER A 42 13.11 -25.24 13.18
C SER A 42 11.64 -24.80 13.22
N ARG A 43 11.29 -23.78 12.42
CA ARG A 43 9.96 -23.17 12.34
C ARG A 43 9.47 -23.05 10.90
N PHE A 44 9.68 -24.10 10.11
CA PHE A 44 9.25 -24.12 8.71
C PHE A 44 7.73 -24.25 8.61
N VAL A 45 7.09 -23.45 7.77
CA VAL A 45 5.63 -23.35 7.75
C VAL A 45 5.02 -24.45 6.87
N ALA A 46 3.99 -25.14 7.39
CA ALA A 46 3.28 -26.16 6.63
C ALA A 46 2.67 -25.60 5.32
N GLY A 47 2.77 -26.36 4.23
CA GLY A 47 2.33 -26.01 2.89
C GLY A 47 3.36 -25.29 2.02
N GLU A 48 4.43 -24.76 2.61
CA GLU A 48 5.56 -24.20 1.88
C GLU A 48 6.50 -25.28 1.34
N THR A 49 7.32 -24.94 0.34
CA THR A 49 8.29 -25.89 -0.23
C THR A 49 9.67 -25.70 0.37
N TYR A 50 10.18 -26.74 1.02
CA TYR A 50 11.55 -26.79 1.49
C TYR A 50 12.43 -27.47 0.44
N TYR A 51 13.47 -26.76 0.00
CA TYR A 51 14.47 -27.28 -0.94
C TYR A 51 15.64 -27.89 -0.17
N LEU A 52 15.94 -29.16 -0.47
CA LEU A 52 17.10 -29.85 0.10
C LEU A 52 18.38 -29.43 -0.64
N PRO A 53 19.56 -29.56 0.01
CA PRO A 53 20.83 -29.24 -0.62
C PRO A 53 21.01 -29.89 -1.99
N VAL A 54 21.46 -29.11 -2.97
CA VAL A 54 21.55 -29.50 -4.37
C VAL A 54 22.72 -30.45 -4.57
N ILE A 55 22.41 -31.61 -5.15
CA ILE A 55 23.40 -32.62 -5.51
C ILE A 55 23.97 -32.29 -6.88
N ALA A 56 25.29 -32.27 -6.99
CA ALA A 56 26.04 -32.02 -8.20
C ALA A 56 25.68 -33.02 -9.31
N ASP A 57 25.39 -32.54 -10.51
CA ASP A 57 25.21 -33.38 -11.69
C ASP A 57 26.56 -33.83 -12.26
N THR A 58 27.24 -34.72 -11.52
CA THR A 58 28.52 -35.32 -11.91
C THR A 58 28.43 -36.83 -11.90
N ALA A 59 29.25 -37.50 -12.71
CA ALA A 59 29.29 -38.95 -12.77
C ALA A 59 29.63 -39.61 -11.42
N SER A 60 30.37 -38.93 -10.53
CA SER A 60 30.68 -39.41 -9.18
C SER A 60 29.50 -39.31 -8.21
N CYS A 61 28.56 -38.39 -8.43
CA CYS A 61 27.41 -38.14 -7.57
C CYS A 61 26.08 -38.68 -8.15
N ALA A 62 26.11 -39.37 -9.30
CA ALA A 62 24.91 -39.83 -10.00
C ALA A 62 24.01 -40.77 -9.19
N ASP A 63 24.59 -41.53 -8.27
CA ASP A 63 23.88 -42.45 -7.37
C ASP A 63 23.58 -41.84 -5.99
N VAL A 64 23.97 -40.58 -5.74
CA VAL A 64 23.72 -39.87 -4.48
C VAL A 64 22.30 -39.31 -4.50
N GLY A 65 21.59 -39.41 -3.37
CA GLY A 65 20.19 -38.97 -3.29
C GLY A 65 19.70 -38.82 -1.86
N TRP A 66 18.72 -37.93 -1.68
CA TRP A 66 18.07 -37.70 -0.40
C TRP A 66 17.00 -38.76 -0.11
N THR A 67 16.94 -39.18 1.14
CA THR A 67 15.93 -40.12 1.64
C THR A 67 15.36 -39.64 2.96
N VAL A 68 14.14 -40.03 3.29
CA VAL A 68 13.51 -39.64 4.57
C VAL A 68 13.84 -40.69 5.62
N ALA A 69 14.56 -40.28 6.65
CA ALA A 69 14.95 -41.12 7.78
C ALA A 69 13.91 -41.09 8.91
N GLU A 70 13.38 -39.90 9.23
CA GLU A 70 12.33 -39.71 10.24
C GLU A 70 11.27 -38.73 9.73
N ARG A 71 10.02 -38.94 10.14
CA ARG A 71 8.86 -38.06 9.84
C ARG A 71 7.74 -38.30 10.87
N PRO A 72 6.76 -37.38 10.99
CA PRO A 72 5.57 -37.61 11.81
C PRO A 72 4.83 -38.89 11.39
N ALA A 73 4.26 -39.61 12.36
CA ALA A 73 3.66 -40.93 12.12
C ALA A 73 2.50 -40.91 11.11
N ASP A 74 1.76 -39.81 11.06
CA ASP A 74 0.60 -39.60 10.17
C ASP A 74 0.99 -38.87 8.87
N SER A 75 2.27 -38.55 8.67
CA SER A 75 2.74 -37.86 7.47
C SER A 75 2.89 -38.82 6.28
N THR A 76 2.21 -38.47 5.19
CA THR A 76 2.35 -39.11 3.88
C THR A 76 3.11 -38.23 2.88
N ASP A 77 3.72 -37.14 3.37
CA ASP A 77 4.25 -36.08 2.52
C ASP A 77 5.44 -36.58 1.69
N PRO A 78 5.36 -36.53 0.35
CA PRO A 78 6.38 -37.10 -0.51
C PRO A 78 7.61 -36.22 -0.55
N ILE A 79 8.78 -36.86 -0.65
CA ILE A 79 10.00 -36.19 -1.12
C ILE A 79 10.05 -36.34 -2.64
N VAL A 80 10.18 -35.22 -3.35
CA VAL A 80 10.14 -35.15 -4.81
C VAL A 80 11.51 -34.72 -5.32
N ARG A 81 12.02 -35.41 -6.34
CA ARG A 81 13.16 -34.92 -7.13
C ARG A 81 12.62 -34.32 -8.42
N GLY A 82 12.71 -32.99 -8.54
CA GLY A 82 12.33 -32.29 -9.76
C GLY A 82 13.21 -32.68 -10.95
N ASN A 83 12.74 -32.39 -12.17
CA ASN A 83 13.56 -32.60 -13.38
C ASN A 83 14.75 -31.64 -13.47
N ASP A 84 14.71 -30.54 -12.72
CA ASP A 84 15.86 -29.66 -12.46
C ASP A 84 16.92 -30.33 -11.57
N GLY A 85 16.66 -31.54 -11.07
CA GLY A 85 17.55 -32.31 -10.22
C GLY A 85 17.48 -31.92 -8.75
N ILE A 86 16.69 -30.89 -8.40
CA ILE A 86 16.54 -30.37 -7.05
C ILE A 86 15.54 -31.25 -6.28
N TRP A 87 15.94 -31.66 -5.08
CA TRP A 87 15.08 -32.41 -4.18
C TRP A 87 14.30 -31.43 -3.30
N ARG A 88 13.01 -31.71 -3.10
CA ARG A 88 12.12 -30.87 -2.29
C ARG A 88 11.10 -31.69 -1.52
N ILE A 89 10.52 -31.07 -0.51
CA ILE A 89 9.33 -31.53 0.20
C ILE A 89 8.38 -30.36 0.39
N THR A 90 7.08 -30.64 0.39
CA THR A 90 6.03 -29.65 0.67
C THR A 90 5.15 -30.21 1.80
N PRO A 91 5.61 -30.12 3.06
CA PRO A 91 4.98 -30.82 4.16
C PRO A 91 3.66 -30.13 4.54
N VAL A 92 2.57 -30.88 4.65
CA VAL A 92 1.30 -30.38 5.20
C VAL A 92 0.98 -31.00 6.56
N THR A 93 1.79 -31.97 7.01
CA THR A 93 1.73 -32.52 8.36
C THR A 93 2.83 -31.91 9.22
N THR A 94 2.44 -31.27 10.33
CA THR A 94 3.36 -30.62 11.28
C THR A 94 4.19 -31.62 12.09
N GLY A 95 5.37 -31.20 12.54
CA GLY A 95 6.30 -31.99 13.34
C GLY A 95 7.68 -32.12 12.71
N ASP A 96 8.52 -32.97 13.31
CA ASP A 96 9.92 -33.09 12.93
C ASP A 96 10.13 -34.09 11.78
N TYR A 97 10.94 -33.69 10.81
CA TYR A 97 11.43 -34.51 9.70
C TYR A 97 12.95 -34.58 9.76
N ARG A 98 13.50 -35.74 9.39
CA ARG A 98 14.93 -35.94 9.16
C ARG A 98 15.16 -36.55 7.80
N PHE A 99 16.02 -35.91 7.01
CA PHE A 99 16.48 -36.40 5.72
C PHE A 99 17.93 -36.85 5.82
N GLU A 100 18.28 -37.95 5.15
CA GLU A 100 19.65 -38.45 5.08
C GLU A 100 20.10 -38.55 3.61
N LEU A 101 21.30 -38.04 3.36
CA LEU A 101 22.01 -38.16 2.10
C LEU A 101 22.59 -39.56 1.99
N SER A 102 22.08 -40.34 1.05
CA SER A 102 22.51 -41.72 0.82
C SER A 102 23.72 -41.80 -0.12
N ASN A 103 24.46 -42.91 -0.03
CA ASN A 103 25.59 -43.25 -0.91
C ASN A 103 26.82 -42.33 -0.85
N THR A 104 26.99 -41.58 0.25
CA THR A 104 28.23 -40.87 0.58
C THR A 104 29.04 -41.58 1.67
N THR A 105 30.31 -41.20 1.87
CA THR A 105 31.21 -41.85 2.84
C THR A 105 31.14 -41.30 4.27
N ASP A 106 30.67 -40.08 4.42
CA ASP A 106 30.53 -39.30 5.65
C ASP A 106 29.09 -39.18 6.10
N GLY A 107 28.12 -39.26 5.18
CA GLY A 107 26.70 -39.05 5.45
C GLY A 107 26.40 -37.58 5.81
N GLN A 108 25.28 -37.06 5.33
CA GLN A 108 24.76 -35.76 5.76
C GLN A 108 23.29 -35.88 6.11
N SER A 109 22.85 -35.14 7.11
CA SER A 109 21.44 -35.06 7.48
C SER A 109 20.94 -33.62 7.48
N VAL A 110 19.66 -33.46 7.16
CA VAL A 110 18.91 -32.21 7.31
C VAL A 110 17.76 -32.49 8.26
N ASP A 111 17.67 -31.71 9.34
CA ASP A 111 16.56 -31.74 10.29
C ASP A 111 15.63 -30.55 10.00
N LEU A 112 14.32 -30.81 9.96
CA LEU A 112 13.29 -29.83 9.62
C LEU A 112 12.12 -29.93 10.61
N GLY A 113 11.91 -28.90 11.42
CA GLY A 113 10.75 -28.73 12.28
C GLY A 113 9.65 -27.95 11.55
N VAL A 114 8.52 -28.61 11.32
CA VAL A 114 7.37 -28.03 10.60
C VAL A 114 6.30 -27.56 11.59
N VAL A 115 5.93 -26.28 11.52
CA VAL A 115 4.89 -25.65 12.33
C VAL A 115 3.60 -25.42 11.54
N PRO A 116 2.44 -25.28 12.22
CA PRO A 116 1.17 -25.02 11.53
C PRO A 116 1.18 -23.69 10.77
N ALA A 117 0.45 -23.59 9.65
CA ALA A 117 0.41 -22.38 8.85
C ALA A 117 -0.19 -21.17 9.59
N GLU A 118 -1.14 -21.43 10.49
CA GLU A 118 -1.76 -20.42 11.35
C GLU A 118 -0.80 -19.78 12.38
N SER A 119 0.40 -20.35 12.57
CA SER A 119 1.43 -19.74 13.43
C SER A 119 2.19 -18.61 12.76
N ARG A 120 2.09 -18.45 11.44
CA ARG A 120 2.69 -17.35 10.69
C ARG A 120 1.84 -16.09 10.90
N PRO A 121 2.41 -14.99 11.42
CA PRO A 121 1.70 -13.72 11.53
C PRO A 121 1.22 -13.20 10.17
N PHE A 122 0.21 -12.34 10.18
CA PHE A 122 -0.30 -11.70 8.98
C PHE A 122 0.80 -10.89 8.27
N SER A 123 0.84 -10.94 6.94
CA SER A 123 1.72 -10.09 6.11
C SER A 123 0.91 -9.55 4.94
N ASN A 124 0.75 -8.25 4.78
CA ASN A 124 -0.12 -7.74 3.71
C ASN A 124 0.63 -7.63 2.38
N LEU A 125 0.53 -8.65 1.51
CA LEU A 125 1.02 -8.55 0.13
C LEU A 125 -0.01 -7.95 -0.85
N ASN A 126 -1.25 -7.73 -0.40
CA ASN A 126 -2.34 -7.08 -1.14
C ASN A 126 -2.66 -7.66 -2.55
N TYR A 127 -2.69 -8.98 -2.69
CA TYR A 127 -2.93 -9.65 -3.98
C TYR A 127 -4.26 -10.41 -3.98
N TYR A 128 -5.03 -10.33 -5.07
CA TYR A 128 -6.22 -11.18 -5.29
C TYR A 128 -6.43 -11.40 -6.80
N ALA A 129 -6.87 -12.59 -7.22
CA ALA A 129 -7.11 -12.89 -8.64
C ALA A 129 -8.60 -13.07 -8.98
N ALA A 130 -8.91 -13.15 -10.28
CA ALA A 130 -10.27 -13.34 -10.79
C ALA A 130 -10.70 -14.82 -10.86
N HIS A 131 -9.75 -15.76 -10.77
CA HIS A 131 -10.00 -17.21 -10.86
C HIS A 131 -9.70 -18.00 -9.57
N ALA A 132 -10.15 -17.50 -8.41
CA ALA A 132 -9.93 -18.15 -7.12
C ALA A 132 -10.87 -19.35 -6.83
N ALA A 133 -11.97 -19.49 -7.58
CA ALA A 133 -12.96 -20.56 -7.38
C ALA A 133 -13.08 -21.48 -8.60
N SER A 134 -13.14 -22.80 -8.37
CA SER A 134 -13.32 -23.81 -9.43
C SER A 134 -14.19 -24.96 -8.96
N SER A 135 -15.08 -25.45 -9.83
CA SER A 135 -15.73 -26.75 -9.62
C SER A 135 -14.67 -27.86 -9.61
N VAL A 136 -14.76 -28.81 -8.68
CA VAL A 136 -13.88 -29.98 -8.56
C VAL A 136 -14.73 -31.20 -8.21
N GLY A 137 -14.99 -32.05 -9.19
CA GLY A 137 -15.96 -33.14 -9.03
C GLY A 137 -17.37 -32.59 -8.75
N GLU A 138 -17.98 -33.04 -7.65
CA GLU A 138 -19.29 -32.55 -7.16
C GLU A 138 -19.16 -31.39 -6.16
N GLU A 139 -17.93 -30.87 -5.95
CA GLU A 139 -17.64 -29.81 -4.97
C GLU A 139 -17.28 -28.50 -5.68
N LEU A 140 -17.38 -27.39 -4.93
CA LEU A 140 -16.79 -26.11 -5.31
C LEU A 140 -15.61 -25.84 -4.38
N TRP A 141 -14.44 -25.62 -4.95
CA TRP A 141 -13.22 -25.33 -4.21
C TRP A 141 -12.82 -23.86 -4.38
N ILE A 142 -12.35 -23.23 -3.31
CA ILE A 142 -12.05 -21.79 -3.26
C ILE A 142 -10.69 -21.56 -2.61
N ALA A 143 -9.78 -20.89 -3.31
CA ALA A 143 -8.50 -20.43 -2.78
C ALA A 143 -8.69 -19.22 -1.86
N ASN A 144 -8.27 -19.35 -0.60
CA ASN A 144 -8.46 -18.32 0.41
C ASN A 144 -7.22 -17.43 0.50
N VAL A 145 -7.08 -16.37 -0.29
CA VAL A 145 -5.79 -15.64 -0.40
C VAL A 145 -5.14 -15.22 0.93
N GLN A 146 -5.95 -14.84 1.92
CA GLN A 146 -5.49 -14.41 3.25
C GLN A 146 -5.06 -15.57 4.16
N ARG A 147 -5.33 -16.82 3.78
CA ARG A 147 -4.96 -18.05 4.50
C ARG A 147 -4.22 -18.99 3.56
N SER A 148 -3.33 -19.81 4.09
CA SER A 148 -2.68 -20.83 3.27
C SER A 148 -3.59 -22.06 3.06
N THR A 149 -4.85 -21.86 2.67
CA THR A 149 -5.86 -22.92 2.54
C THR A 149 -6.72 -22.81 1.28
N VAL A 150 -7.30 -23.96 0.88
CA VAL A 150 -8.39 -24.04 -0.10
C VAL A 150 -9.63 -24.60 0.60
N SER A 151 -10.73 -23.85 0.64
CA SER A 151 -12.01 -24.30 1.19
C SER A 151 -12.75 -25.19 0.20
N ARG A 152 -13.36 -26.27 0.70
CA ARG A 152 -14.20 -27.21 -0.06
C ARG A 152 -15.65 -27.02 0.33
N VAL A 153 -16.54 -26.82 -0.63
CA VAL A 153 -17.95 -26.51 -0.39
C VAL A 153 -18.84 -27.45 -1.19
N ASP A 154 -19.93 -27.90 -0.56
CA ASP A 154 -21.05 -28.55 -1.25
C ASP A 154 -21.90 -27.46 -1.94
N PRO A 155 -21.95 -27.41 -3.28
CA PRO A 155 -22.64 -26.36 -4.00
C PRO A 155 -24.16 -26.50 -3.98
N ASP A 156 -24.76 -27.62 -3.55
CA ASP A 156 -26.20 -27.77 -3.37
C ASP A 156 -26.64 -27.25 -2.00
N SER A 157 -25.93 -27.65 -0.94
CA SER A 157 -26.29 -27.27 0.44
C SER A 157 -25.64 -25.99 0.95
N LEU A 158 -24.63 -25.47 0.23
CA LEU A 158 -23.75 -24.38 0.66
C LEU A 158 -23.03 -24.69 1.99
N ALA A 159 -22.72 -25.96 2.24
CA ALA A 159 -22.03 -26.39 3.45
C ALA A 159 -20.51 -26.46 3.22
N LEU A 160 -19.74 -25.93 4.18
CA LEU A 160 -18.28 -26.13 4.22
C LEU A 160 -17.96 -27.60 4.57
N LEU A 161 -17.23 -28.26 3.69
CA LEU A 161 -16.83 -29.67 3.80
C LEU A 161 -15.45 -29.85 4.47
N GLY A 162 -14.63 -28.80 4.46
CA GLY A 162 -13.31 -28.75 5.07
C GLY A 162 -12.35 -27.84 4.31
N GLU A 163 -11.11 -27.77 4.77
CA GLU A 163 -10.03 -27.00 4.14
C GLU A 163 -8.85 -27.90 3.78
N ILE A 164 -8.19 -27.59 2.68
CA ILE A 164 -6.94 -28.21 2.24
C ILE A 164 -5.80 -27.25 2.56
N GLN A 165 -4.81 -27.69 3.33
CA GLN A 165 -3.58 -26.92 3.56
C GLN A 165 -2.80 -26.80 2.24
N VAL A 166 -2.46 -25.57 1.88
CA VAL A 166 -1.58 -25.22 0.76
C VAL A 166 -0.51 -24.24 1.24
N GLY A 167 0.36 -23.75 0.37
CA GLY A 167 1.26 -22.66 0.73
C GLY A 167 0.59 -21.28 0.60
N PRO A 168 1.30 -20.23 1.00
CA PRO A 168 0.73 -18.91 1.22
C PRO A 168 0.39 -18.16 -0.08
N TRP A 169 -0.57 -17.24 0.04
CA TRP A 169 -1.23 -16.53 -1.06
C TRP A 169 -1.69 -17.46 -2.20
N PRO A 170 -2.57 -18.43 -1.92
CA PRO A 170 -3.24 -19.16 -2.99
C PRO A 170 -4.20 -18.21 -3.71
N VAL A 171 -3.96 -17.92 -4.99
CA VAL A 171 -4.67 -16.85 -5.73
C VAL A 171 -5.57 -17.36 -6.85
N SER A 172 -5.18 -18.44 -7.54
CA SER A 172 -5.95 -19.01 -8.66
C SER A 172 -6.04 -20.52 -8.53
N LEU A 173 -7.21 -21.08 -8.83
CA LEU A 173 -7.51 -22.51 -8.77
C LEU A 173 -8.08 -22.97 -10.11
N ALA A 174 -7.58 -24.09 -10.64
CA ALA A 174 -8.08 -24.67 -11.88
C ALA A 174 -8.24 -26.19 -11.79
N TRP A 175 -9.33 -26.69 -12.36
CA TRP A 175 -9.61 -28.11 -12.54
C TRP A 175 -10.54 -28.32 -13.74
N ARG A 176 -10.52 -29.52 -14.33
CA ARG A 176 -11.46 -29.95 -15.37
C ARG A 176 -11.96 -31.36 -15.12
N GLU A 177 -13.15 -31.65 -15.63
CA GLU A 177 -13.74 -32.98 -15.53
C GLU A 177 -12.80 -34.07 -16.04
N GLY A 178 -12.59 -35.10 -15.23
CA GLY A 178 -11.72 -36.23 -15.53
C GLY A 178 -10.26 -36.08 -15.08
N MET A 179 -9.87 -34.94 -14.50
CA MET A 179 -8.55 -34.78 -13.87
C MET A 179 -8.53 -35.37 -12.46
N ASP A 180 -7.48 -36.14 -12.14
CA ASP A 180 -7.22 -36.68 -10.79
C ASP A 180 -6.61 -35.64 -9.84
N VAL A 181 -6.12 -34.52 -10.38
CA VAL A 181 -5.52 -33.42 -9.62
C VAL A 181 -6.18 -32.09 -9.97
N ALA A 182 -6.34 -31.22 -8.98
CA ALA A 182 -6.56 -29.80 -9.17
C ALA A 182 -5.23 -29.05 -8.99
N VAL A 183 -5.13 -27.83 -9.53
CA VAL A 183 -3.92 -27.01 -9.38
C VAL A 183 -4.23 -25.65 -8.80
N VAL A 184 -3.32 -25.15 -7.97
CA VAL A 184 -3.45 -23.84 -7.30
C VAL A 184 -2.17 -23.02 -7.47
N ALA A 185 -2.29 -21.79 -7.99
CA ALA A 185 -1.18 -20.84 -7.99
C ALA A 185 -0.95 -20.32 -6.57
N GLN A 186 0.26 -20.54 -6.06
CA GLN A 186 0.69 -20.14 -4.72
C GLN A 186 1.68 -18.99 -4.88
N ARG A 187 1.15 -17.77 -4.91
CA ARG A 187 1.90 -16.57 -5.25
C ARG A 187 3.01 -16.26 -4.25
N GLY A 188 2.81 -16.60 -2.97
CA GLY A 188 3.77 -16.30 -1.90
C GLY A 188 5.04 -17.16 -1.93
N ASN A 189 5.09 -18.23 -2.72
CA ASN A 189 6.24 -19.16 -2.83
C ASN A 189 6.65 -19.43 -4.28
N ASP A 190 6.11 -18.70 -5.26
CA ASP A 190 6.44 -18.87 -6.69
C ASP A 190 6.17 -20.29 -7.22
N THR A 191 5.14 -20.95 -6.69
CA THR A 191 4.83 -22.36 -7.01
C THR A 191 3.42 -22.57 -7.55
N LEU A 192 3.27 -23.65 -8.33
CA LEU A 192 1.99 -24.26 -8.68
C LEU A 192 1.78 -25.51 -7.84
N GLY A 193 0.85 -25.45 -6.88
CA GLY A 193 0.46 -26.55 -6.03
C GLY A 193 -0.34 -27.60 -6.79
N ILE A 194 -0.04 -28.87 -6.54
CA ILE A 194 -0.73 -30.04 -7.12
C ILE A 194 -1.56 -30.69 -6.02
N LEU A 195 -2.88 -30.59 -6.14
CA LEU A 195 -3.85 -31.08 -5.16
C LEU A 195 -4.46 -32.39 -5.65
N ASP A 196 -4.35 -33.44 -4.85
CA ASP A 196 -5.01 -34.71 -5.13
C ASP A 196 -6.51 -34.60 -4.84
N VAL A 197 -7.35 -34.88 -5.84
CA VAL A 197 -8.81 -34.70 -5.73
C VAL A 197 -9.44 -35.76 -4.82
N GLU A 198 -8.95 -37.00 -4.85
CA GLU A 198 -9.52 -38.10 -4.06
C GLU A 198 -9.25 -37.92 -2.56
N THR A 199 -8.03 -37.52 -2.20
CA THR A 199 -7.59 -37.39 -0.81
C THR A 199 -7.77 -35.98 -0.24
N GLY A 200 -7.94 -34.96 -1.10
CA GLY A 200 -8.05 -33.55 -0.68
C GLY A 200 -6.75 -33.06 -0.04
N ARG A 201 -5.58 -33.36 -0.63
CA ARG A 201 -4.27 -33.01 -0.08
C ARG A 201 -3.36 -32.38 -1.13
N LEU A 202 -2.54 -31.42 -0.70
CA LEU A 202 -1.37 -30.98 -1.47
C LEU A 202 -0.32 -32.10 -1.48
N ILE A 203 0.08 -32.53 -2.68
CA ILE A 203 1.00 -33.67 -2.87
C ILE A 203 2.33 -33.29 -3.54
N ASP A 204 2.46 -32.08 -4.08
CA ASP A 204 3.69 -31.46 -4.59
C ASP A 204 3.41 -29.98 -4.86
N ALA A 205 4.45 -29.16 -4.90
CA ALA A 205 4.38 -27.79 -5.39
C ALA A 205 5.57 -27.53 -6.32
N VAL A 206 5.26 -27.16 -7.56
CA VAL A 206 6.26 -26.99 -8.63
C VAL A 206 6.65 -25.53 -8.70
N TRP A 207 7.93 -25.20 -8.57
CA TRP A 207 8.36 -23.83 -8.87
C TRP A 207 8.13 -23.51 -10.35
N VAL A 208 7.42 -22.41 -10.60
CA VAL A 208 7.02 -22.01 -11.96
C VAL A 208 7.68 -20.71 -12.41
N GLY A 209 8.09 -19.85 -11.48
CA GLY A 209 8.55 -18.49 -11.73
C GLY A 209 7.82 -17.51 -10.82
N ASP A 210 8.20 -16.25 -10.88
CA ASP A 210 7.73 -15.28 -9.87
C ASP A 210 6.28 -14.90 -10.00
N GLU A 211 5.65 -14.82 -8.84
CA GLU A 211 4.30 -14.33 -8.67
C GLU A 211 3.30 -14.98 -9.63
N PRO A 212 3.15 -16.32 -9.56
CA PRO A 212 2.12 -17.00 -10.34
C PRO A 212 0.77 -16.39 -9.99
N ALA A 213 0.08 -15.85 -10.99
CA ALA A 213 -1.12 -15.06 -10.79
C ALA A 213 -2.37 -15.87 -11.17
N GLU A 214 -2.49 -16.29 -12.43
CA GLU A 214 -3.61 -17.09 -12.92
C GLU A 214 -3.16 -18.35 -13.65
N VAL A 215 -4.03 -19.36 -13.63
CA VAL A 215 -3.77 -20.67 -14.22
C VAL A 215 -4.87 -21.02 -15.20
N ALA A 216 -4.50 -21.24 -16.47
CA ALA A 216 -5.39 -21.79 -17.48
C ALA A 216 -4.96 -23.21 -17.88
N LEU A 217 -5.93 -24.09 -18.09
CA LEU A 217 -5.69 -25.50 -18.42
C LEU A 217 -5.96 -25.77 -19.91
N SER A 218 -5.11 -26.59 -20.52
CA SER A 218 -5.38 -27.15 -21.85
C SER A 218 -6.70 -27.93 -21.87
N PRO A 219 -7.39 -28.03 -23.02
CA PRO A 219 -8.65 -28.79 -23.13
C PRO A 219 -8.60 -30.24 -22.64
N ASP A 220 -7.44 -30.87 -22.78
CA ASP A 220 -7.19 -32.24 -22.34
C ASP A 220 -6.72 -32.36 -20.88
N GLY A 221 -6.57 -31.24 -20.16
CA GLY A 221 -6.13 -31.20 -18.77
C GLY A 221 -4.68 -31.65 -18.53
N SER A 222 -3.87 -31.80 -19.58
CA SER A 222 -2.49 -32.29 -19.47
C SER A 222 -1.47 -31.20 -19.16
N THR A 223 -1.79 -29.95 -19.53
CA THR A 223 -0.89 -28.80 -19.48
C THR A 223 -1.55 -27.65 -18.75
N ALA A 224 -0.81 -27.00 -17.86
CA ALA A 224 -1.19 -25.73 -17.24
C ALA A 224 -0.31 -24.59 -17.79
N TYR A 225 -0.95 -23.47 -18.10
CA TYR A 225 -0.31 -22.20 -18.44
C TYR A 225 -0.50 -21.27 -17.25
N VAL A 226 0.61 -20.73 -16.73
CA VAL A 226 0.61 -19.90 -15.52
C VAL A 226 1.19 -18.55 -15.86
N SER A 227 0.43 -17.46 -15.65
CA SER A 227 0.94 -16.10 -15.79
C SER A 227 1.90 -15.78 -14.64
N LEU A 228 3.07 -15.24 -14.96
CA LEU A 228 4.13 -14.88 -14.02
C LEU A 228 4.29 -13.36 -14.02
N LYS A 229 3.57 -12.71 -13.11
CA LYS A 229 3.33 -11.26 -13.15
C LYS A 229 4.64 -10.46 -13.08
N ALA A 230 5.53 -10.81 -12.16
CA ALA A 230 6.79 -10.10 -11.97
C ALA A 230 7.89 -10.47 -13.00
N GLU A 231 7.75 -11.59 -13.72
CA GLU A 231 8.72 -12.02 -14.74
C GLU A 231 8.34 -11.59 -16.17
N ASN A 232 7.16 -11.00 -16.38
CA ASN A 232 6.60 -10.68 -17.70
C ASN A 232 6.55 -11.92 -18.62
N ALA A 233 6.13 -13.06 -18.06
CA ALA A 233 6.22 -14.36 -18.73
C ALA A 233 5.01 -15.28 -18.44
N VAL A 234 4.89 -16.34 -19.23
CA VAL A 234 4.03 -17.50 -18.96
C VAL A 234 4.87 -18.75 -18.76
N ALA A 235 4.63 -19.49 -17.67
CA ALA A 235 5.16 -20.83 -17.48
C ALA A 235 4.21 -21.88 -18.08
N VAL A 236 4.79 -22.86 -18.78
CA VAL A 236 4.06 -24.03 -19.30
C VAL A 236 4.43 -25.25 -18.47
N VAL A 237 3.46 -25.87 -17.81
CA VAL A 237 3.67 -26.97 -16.85
C VAL A 237 3.00 -28.25 -17.35
N ASP A 238 3.78 -29.32 -17.42
CA ASP A 238 3.26 -30.67 -17.63
C ASP A 238 2.78 -31.22 -16.29
N LEU A 239 1.48 -31.45 -16.15
CA LEU A 239 0.86 -31.84 -14.88
C LEU A 239 1.12 -33.31 -14.51
N ALA A 240 1.31 -34.18 -15.51
CA ALA A 240 1.61 -35.58 -15.28
C ALA A 240 3.04 -35.76 -14.74
N ARG A 241 3.99 -34.98 -15.29
CA ARG A 241 5.39 -34.98 -14.88
C ARG A 241 5.67 -34.03 -13.72
N ARG A 242 4.78 -33.07 -13.44
CA ARG A 242 4.88 -32.02 -12.41
C ARG A 242 6.12 -31.14 -12.60
N VAL A 243 6.31 -30.66 -13.83
CA VAL A 243 7.48 -29.87 -14.20
C VAL A 243 7.13 -28.75 -15.17
N ARG A 244 7.77 -27.61 -14.98
CA ARG A 244 7.80 -26.55 -15.98
C ARG A 244 8.60 -27.03 -17.20
N THR A 245 7.95 -27.02 -18.36
CA THR A 245 8.52 -27.46 -19.65
C THR A 245 8.95 -26.29 -20.53
N ALA A 246 8.34 -25.12 -20.38
CA ALA A 246 8.71 -23.91 -21.09
C ALA A 246 8.44 -22.65 -20.25
N ARG A 247 9.08 -21.55 -20.65
CA ARG A 247 8.82 -20.18 -20.21
C ARG A 247 8.75 -19.32 -21.47
N ILE A 248 7.69 -18.54 -21.59
CA ILE A 248 7.40 -17.72 -22.78
C ILE A 248 7.38 -16.26 -22.33
N ASP A 249 8.23 -15.41 -22.92
CA ASP A 249 8.19 -13.97 -22.67
C ASP A 249 6.94 -13.36 -23.32
N VAL A 250 6.17 -12.58 -22.57
CA VAL A 250 4.88 -12.01 -23.01
C VAL A 250 4.81 -10.51 -22.69
N VAL A 251 3.60 -10.01 -22.46
CA VAL A 251 3.28 -8.65 -22.03
C VAL A 251 3.86 -8.33 -20.65
N THR A 252 3.92 -7.05 -20.31
CA THR A 252 4.28 -6.60 -18.95
C THR A 252 3.17 -6.96 -17.97
N ASP A 253 3.53 -7.35 -16.75
CA ASP A 253 2.59 -7.61 -15.65
C ASP A 253 1.43 -8.57 -16.03
N PRO A 254 1.71 -9.74 -16.64
CA PRO A 254 0.66 -10.62 -17.15
C PRO A 254 -0.21 -11.13 -16.00
N LEU A 255 -1.54 -11.04 -16.17
CA LEU A 255 -2.52 -11.54 -15.21
C LEU A 255 -3.49 -12.48 -15.92
N ALA A 256 -4.42 -11.91 -16.68
CA ALA A 256 -5.52 -12.66 -17.26
C ALA A 256 -5.04 -13.58 -18.38
N ILE A 257 -5.40 -14.86 -18.29
CA ILE A 257 -4.94 -15.89 -19.22
C ILE A 257 -6.07 -16.85 -19.58
N ALA A 258 -6.25 -17.10 -20.88
CA ALA A 258 -7.27 -18.01 -21.37
C ALA A 258 -6.73 -18.93 -22.47
N VAL A 259 -7.24 -20.17 -22.48
CA VAL A 259 -6.94 -21.16 -23.53
C VAL A 259 -8.17 -21.31 -24.42
N SER A 260 -7.95 -21.24 -25.73
CA SER A 260 -8.95 -21.54 -26.74
C SER A 260 -9.64 -22.90 -26.53
N PRO A 261 -10.94 -23.04 -26.86
CA PRO A 261 -11.65 -24.32 -26.70
C PRO A 261 -11.01 -25.50 -27.46
N ASP A 262 -10.34 -25.24 -28.59
CA ASP A 262 -9.62 -26.25 -29.36
C ASP A 262 -8.18 -26.50 -28.86
N GLY A 263 -7.68 -25.64 -27.97
CA GLY A 263 -6.37 -25.73 -27.33
C GLY A 263 -5.21 -25.29 -28.21
N ALA A 264 -5.46 -24.66 -29.36
CA ALA A 264 -4.42 -24.23 -30.29
C ALA A 264 -3.78 -22.88 -29.91
N THR A 265 -4.52 -22.06 -29.16
CA THR A 265 -4.15 -20.68 -28.80
C THR A 265 -4.30 -20.42 -27.32
N VAL A 266 -3.35 -19.66 -26.76
CA VAL A 266 -3.44 -19.03 -25.43
C VAL A 266 -3.40 -17.51 -25.60
N TRP A 267 -4.32 -16.80 -24.96
CA TRP A 267 -4.30 -15.33 -24.86
C TRP A 267 -3.84 -14.92 -23.46
N VAL A 268 -2.99 -13.90 -23.38
CA VAL A 268 -2.45 -13.40 -22.12
C VAL A 268 -2.53 -11.88 -22.11
N ALA A 269 -3.26 -11.31 -21.15
CA ALA A 269 -3.41 -9.87 -21.00
C ALA A 269 -2.45 -9.28 -19.97
N SER A 270 -2.01 -8.05 -20.23
CA SER A 270 -1.34 -7.20 -19.27
C SER A 270 -2.36 -6.70 -18.24
N HIS A 271 -2.04 -6.83 -16.96
CA HIS A 271 -2.90 -6.28 -15.91
C HIS A 271 -2.83 -4.76 -15.82
N ARG A 272 -1.66 -4.18 -16.11
CA ARG A 272 -1.38 -2.74 -16.06
C ARG A 272 -0.81 -2.32 -17.41
N SER A 273 -1.62 -2.51 -18.45
CA SER A 273 -1.28 -2.11 -19.82
C SER A 273 -1.14 -0.59 -19.91
N GLY A 274 -0.04 -0.14 -20.46
CA GLY A 274 0.21 1.28 -20.67
C GLY A 274 -0.55 1.79 -21.88
N HIS A 275 -1.61 2.58 -21.67
CA HIS A 275 -2.31 3.30 -22.73
C HIS A 275 -1.37 4.33 -23.42
N PRO A 276 -1.61 4.73 -24.68
CA PRO A 276 -0.80 5.73 -25.40
C PRO A 276 -0.57 7.08 -24.68
N ASP A 277 -1.41 7.42 -23.69
CA ASP A 277 -1.28 8.65 -22.89
C ASP A 277 -0.43 8.44 -21.61
N ARG A 278 0.33 7.34 -21.55
CA ARG A 278 1.27 7.03 -20.46
C ARG A 278 2.38 8.08 -20.33
N PHE A 279 2.63 8.87 -21.37
CA PHE A 279 3.75 9.79 -21.44
C PHE A 279 3.34 11.20 -21.90
N PRO A 280 3.88 12.28 -21.28
CA PRO A 280 3.73 13.64 -21.78
C PRO A 280 4.58 13.94 -23.03
N TYR A 281 5.10 12.92 -23.74
CA TYR A 281 6.06 13.07 -24.84
C TYR A 281 5.49 12.52 -26.15
N ASP A 282 5.51 13.33 -27.21
CA ASP A 282 4.91 13.07 -28.53
C ASP A 282 5.51 11.88 -29.34
N ASP A 283 6.48 11.12 -28.80
CA ASP A 283 7.36 10.21 -29.54
C ASP A 283 7.28 8.73 -29.08
N ASP A 284 6.21 8.27 -28.41
CA ASP A 284 6.13 6.86 -27.96
C ASP A 284 6.10 5.87 -29.15
N PRO A 285 7.04 4.92 -29.25
CA PRO A 285 6.91 3.82 -30.18
C PRO A 285 5.78 2.87 -29.74
N VAL A 286 4.64 2.94 -30.45
CA VAL A 286 3.48 2.00 -30.47
C VAL A 286 3.85 0.51 -30.29
N GLU A 287 5.08 0.12 -30.66
CA GLU A 287 5.64 -1.22 -30.48
C GLU A 287 5.75 -1.70 -29.01
N ASN A 288 5.67 -0.76 -28.06
CA ASN A 288 5.73 -0.99 -26.61
C ASN A 288 4.35 -1.11 -25.93
N GLU A 289 3.25 -0.80 -26.62
CA GLU A 289 1.86 -0.84 -26.12
C GLU A 289 1.27 -2.25 -26.21
N ARG A 290 2.00 -3.24 -25.72
CA ARG A 290 1.63 -4.66 -25.83
C ARG A 290 0.66 -5.06 -24.73
N ASP A 291 -0.62 -5.10 -25.08
CA ASP A 291 -1.69 -5.37 -24.11
C ASP A 291 -2.06 -6.84 -24.05
N ILE A 292 -2.13 -7.52 -25.21
CA ILE A 292 -2.43 -8.96 -25.29
C ILE A 292 -1.35 -9.67 -26.09
N ALA A 293 -0.81 -10.76 -25.54
CA ALA A 293 0.01 -11.72 -26.28
C ALA A 293 -0.85 -12.90 -26.77
N VAL A 294 -0.70 -13.29 -28.03
CA VAL A 294 -1.33 -14.47 -28.61
C VAL A 294 -0.28 -15.54 -28.84
N ILE A 295 -0.43 -16.70 -28.20
CA ILE A 295 0.56 -17.79 -28.20
C ILE A 295 0.02 -18.99 -28.97
N ASP A 296 0.83 -19.54 -29.88
CA ASP A 296 0.59 -20.85 -30.48
C ASP A 296 1.08 -21.96 -29.53
N THR A 297 0.17 -22.85 -29.13
CA THR A 297 0.47 -23.90 -28.13
C THR A 297 1.32 -25.04 -28.68
N ALA A 298 1.41 -25.20 -29.99
CA ALA A 298 2.22 -26.24 -30.63
C ALA A 298 3.70 -25.84 -30.68
N THR A 299 3.99 -24.55 -30.81
CA THR A 299 5.36 -24.01 -30.82
C THR A 299 5.79 -23.38 -29.50
N ASN A 300 4.84 -22.99 -28.64
CA ASN A 300 5.07 -22.14 -27.46
C ASN A 300 5.73 -20.80 -27.83
N GLU A 301 5.32 -20.21 -28.95
CA GLU A 301 5.81 -18.91 -29.42
C GLU A 301 4.65 -17.90 -29.48
N VAL A 302 4.96 -16.63 -29.14
CA VAL A 302 4.03 -15.53 -29.38
C VAL A 302 3.96 -15.27 -30.88
N VAL A 303 2.76 -15.40 -31.45
CA VAL A 303 2.49 -15.26 -32.89
C VAL A 303 1.85 -13.92 -33.25
N ASP A 304 1.26 -13.23 -32.26
CA ASP A 304 0.64 -11.91 -32.45
C ASP A 304 0.62 -11.10 -31.15
N TRP A 305 0.48 -9.78 -31.30
CA TRP A 305 0.33 -8.82 -30.20
C TRP A 305 -0.83 -7.88 -30.50
N TRP A 306 -1.76 -7.74 -29.56
CA TRP A 306 -2.83 -6.74 -29.66
C TRP A 306 -2.54 -5.56 -28.74
N LEU A 307 -2.89 -4.36 -29.22
CA LEU A 307 -2.54 -3.06 -28.64
C LEU A 307 -3.82 -2.23 -28.42
N ASP A 308 -3.73 -1.10 -27.72
CA ASP A 308 -4.81 -0.13 -27.48
C ASP A 308 -6.08 -0.73 -26.84
N PHE A 309 -5.90 -1.73 -26.00
CA PHE A 309 -6.98 -2.54 -25.47
C PHE A 309 -7.55 -1.97 -24.16
N GLY A 310 -6.73 -1.52 -23.23
CA GLY A 310 -7.15 -0.99 -21.93
C GLY A 310 -5.98 -0.53 -21.07
N THR A 311 -6.25 0.14 -19.95
CA THR A 311 -5.23 0.51 -18.95
C THR A 311 -5.03 -0.57 -17.90
N THR A 312 -6.10 -1.25 -17.52
CA THR A 312 -6.03 -2.49 -16.77
C THR A 312 -6.96 -3.52 -17.39
N ILE A 313 -6.52 -4.77 -17.45
CA ILE A 313 -7.28 -5.89 -17.99
C ILE A 313 -7.25 -7.00 -16.95
N THR A 314 -8.42 -7.34 -16.43
CA THR A 314 -8.54 -8.20 -15.24
C THR A 314 -9.05 -9.60 -15.57
N GLU A 315 -9.62 -9.83 -16.75
CA GLU A 315 -10.21 -11.12 -17.13
C GLU A 315 -10.30 -11.29 -18.66
N ILE A 316 -10.13 -12.53 -19.13
CA ILE A 316 -10.41 -12.96 -20.50
C ILE A 316 -11.32 -14.19 -20.46
N LEU A 317 -12.52 -14.09 -21.03
CA LEU A 317 -13.44 -15.22 -21.14
C LEU A 317 -13.70 -15.56 -22.62
N PRO A 318 -13.23 -16.73 -23.11
CA PRO A 318 -13.60 -17.20 -24.45
C PRO A 318 -15.07 -17.61 -24.54
N SER A 319 -15.70 -17.34 -25.68
CA SER A 319 -17.01 -17.93 -26.02
C SER A 319 -16.89 -19.45 -26.22
N GLU A 320 -18.01 -20.17 -26.05
CA GLU A 320 -18.04 -21.63 -26.19
C GLU A 320 -17.62 -22.11 -27.60
N ASP A 321 -17.93 -21.32 -28.64
CA ASP A 321 -17.52 -21.59 -30.02
C ASP A 321 -16.08 -21.18 -30.34
N GLY A 322 -15.43 -20.43 -29.44
CA GLY A 322 -14.08 -19.90 -29.61
C GLY A 322 -13.95 -18.80 -30.67
N GLU A 323 -15.06 -18.25 -31.18
CA GLU A 323 -15.03 -17.17 -32.18
C GLU A 323 -14.90 -15.78 -31.54
N ARG A 324 -15.26 -15.64 -30.25
CA ARG A 324 -15.24 -14.36 -29.52
C ARG A 324 -14.52 -14.48 -28.18
N LEU A 325 -14.02 -13.34 -27.72
CA LEU A 325 -13.49 -13.15 -26.37
C LEU A 325 -14.27 -12.01 -25.68
N TYR A 326 -14.57 -12.20 -24.41
CA TYR A 326 -15.06 -11.15 -23.52
C TYR A 326 -13.92 -10.69 -22.61
N PHE A 327 -13.83 -9.39 -22.38
CA PHE A 327 -12.83 -8.79 -21.50
C PHE A 327 -13.49 -7.86 -20.49
N SER A 328 -13.00 -7.87 -19.26
CA SER A 328 -13.24 -6.80 -18.30
C SER A 328 -11.98 -5.94 -18.25
N ARG A 329 -12.19 -4.64 -18.42
CA ARG A 329 -11.09 -3.69 -18.54
C ARG A 329 -11.45 -2.34 -17.96
N LEU A 330 -10.43 -1.60 -17.62
CA LEU A 330 -10.49 -0.17 -17.41
C LEU A 330 -9.91 0.52 -18.65
N ARG A 331 -10.52 1.64 -19.05
CA ARG A 331 -9.90 2.61 -19.96
C ARG A 331 -9.88 3.95 -19.25
N ASN A 332 -8.69 4.53 -19.09
CA ASN A 332 -8.52 5.80 -18.40
C ASN A 332 -8.23 6.94 -19.36
N ASP A 333 -8.64 8.14 -18.96
CA ASP A 333 -8.19 9.42 -19.51
C ASP A 333 -7.26 10.07 -18.46
N THR A 334 -5.95 10.08 -18.75
CA THR A 334 -4.92 10.61 -17.83
C THR A 334 -4.71 12.11 -17.97
N GLU A 335 -5.29 12.75 -18.99
CA GLU A 335 -5.29 14.21 -19.16
C GLU A 335 -6.38 14.86 -18.30
N ALA A 336 -7.49 14.15 -18.11
CA ALA A 336 -8.56 14.54 -17.19
C ALA A 336 -8.02 14.75 -15.77
N ASN A 337 -8.41 15.85 -15.13
CA ASN A 337 -8.00 16.12 -13.76
C ASN A 337 -8.84 15.26 -12.81
N LEU A 338 -8.17 14.48 -11.93
CA LEU A 338 -8.86 13.58 -10.99
C LEU A 338 -9.81 14.30 -10.00
N GLY A 339 -9.65 15.61 -9.80
CA GLY A 339 -10.57 16.43 -9.01
C GLY A 339 -11.84 16.87 -9.76
N SER A 340 -11.99 16.53 -11.04
CA SER A 340 -13.14 16.90 -11.88
C SER A 340 -14.21 15.81 -11.86
N VAL A 341 -15.46 16.15 -11.53
CA VAL A 341 -16.61 15.22 -11.55
C VAL A 341 -17.17 14.95 -12.94
N ASP A 342 -16.95 15.89 -13.86
CA ASP A 342 -17.58 15.85 -15.18
C ASP A 342 -16.69 15.14 -16.22
N GLU A 343 -15.39 15.01 -15.96
CA GLU A 343 -14.43 14.38 -16.87
C GLU A 343 -14.35 12.87 -16.62
N PRO A 344 -14.43 12.02 -17.66
CA PRO A 344 -14.45 10.57 -17.50
C PRO A 344 -13.04 10.00 -17.31
N SER A 345 -12.38 10.27 -16.18
CA SER A 345 -11.04 9.73 -15.87
C SER A 345 -11.01 8.20 -15.87
N PHE A 346 -12.15 7.55 -15.57
CA PHE A 346 -12.30 6.09 -15.50
C PHE A 346 -13.51 5.61 -16.31
N MET A 347 -13.30 4.61 -17.17
CA MET A 347 -14.34 3.89 -17.92
C MET A 347 -14.22 2.40 -17.60
N HIS A 348 -15.20 1.85 -16.87
CA HIS A 348 -15.21 0.45 -16.44
C HIS A 348 -16.02 -0.37 -17.46
N GLU A 349 -15.32 -1.06 -18.35
CA GLU A 349 -15.93 -1.62 -19.55
C GLU A 349 -15.92 -3.14 -19.59
N ILE A 350 -16.97 -3.69 -20.21
CA ILE A 350 -16.91 -5.01 -20.86
C ILE A 350 -16.73 -4.82 -22.35
N ALA A 351 -15.83 -5.60 -22.97
CA ALA A 351 -15.61 -5.60 -24.42
C ALA A 351 -15.80 -7.00 -25.02
N ILE A 352 -16.34 -7.07 -26.24
CA ILE A 352 -16.42 -8.26 -27.09
C ILE A 352 -15.43 -8.09 -28.23
N VAL A 353 -14.60 -9.11 -28.46
CA VAL A 353 -13.51 -9.08 -29.44
C VAL A 353 -13.56 -10.33 -30.31
N ASP A 354 -13.21 -10.20 -31.59
CA ASP A 354 -13.00 -11.35 -32.48
C ASP A 354 -11.73 -12.11 -32.07
N ALA A 355 -11.86 -13.39 -31.72
CA ALA A 355 -10.77 -14.17 -31.14
C ALA A 355 -9.59 -14.39 -32.10
N GLY A 356 -9.81 -14.31 -33.41
CA GLY A 356 -8.81 -14.58 -34.44
C GLY A 356 -8.03 -13.34 -34.91
N SER A 357 -8.64 -12.16 -34.80
CA SER A 357 -8.05 -10.90 -35.29
C SER A 357 -7.73 -9.89 -34.20
N GLY A 358 -8.35 -9.99 -33.03
CA GLY A 358 -8.24 -8.97 -31.98
C GLY A 358 -9.12 -7.73 -32.23
N ASP A 359 -9.93 -7.72 -33.28
CA ASP A 359 -10.80 -6.59 -33.60
C ASP A 359 -11.94 -6.47 -32.56
N GLU A 360 -12.08 -5.29 -31.95
CA GLU A 360 -13.20 -4.98 -31.05
C GLU A 360 -14.53 -4.97 -31.83
N LEU A 361 -15.48 -5.80 -31.38
CA LEU A 361 -16.80 -5.95 -31.96
C LEU A 361 -17.85 -5.08 -31.25
N ALA A 362 -17.73 -4.93 -29.94
CA ALA A 362 -18.59 -4.09 -29.10
C ALA A 362 -17.92 -3.81 -27.74
N SER A 363 -18.31 -2.73 -27.09
CA SER A 363 -17.92 -2.41 -25.70
C SER A 363 -19.04 -1.65 -24.99
N ALA A 364 -19.09 -1.76 -23.67
CA ALA A 364 -20.06 -1.07 -22.82
C ALA A 364 -19.43 -0.63 -21.50
N ASP A 365 -19.46 0.69 -21.24
CA ASP A 365 -19.13 1.28 -19.94
C ASP A 365 -20.31 1.08 -18.98
N LEU A 366 -20.10 0.27 -17.94
CA LEU A 366 -21.17 -0.12 -17.01
C LEU A 366 -21.63 1.03 -16.12
N LEU A 367 -20.89 2.13 -16.06
CA LEU A 367 -21.32 3.34 -15.34
C LEU A 367 -22.28 4.19 -16.17
N ARG A 368 -22.07 4.27 -17.48
CA ARG A 368 -22.68 5.32 -18.33
C ARG A 368 -23.62 4.80 -19.41
N GLN A 369 -23.68 3.48 -19.65
CA GLN A 369 -24.60 2.93 -20.63
C GLN A 369 -26.08 3.21 -20.29
N ASP A 370 -26.93 3.36 -21.31
CA ASP A 370 -28.36 3.68 -21.15
C ASP A 370 -29.12 2.67 -20.28
N SER A 371 -28.68 1.40 -20.26
CA SER A 371 -29.28 0.33 -19.45
C SER A 371 -28.74 0.27 -18.02
N SER A 372 -27.78 1.11 -17.64
CA SER A 372 -27.09 1.00 -16.35
C SER A 372 -28.08 1.15 -15.18
N GLY A 373 -27.99 0.22 -14.23
CA GLY A 373 -28.69 0.28 -12.95
C GLY A 373 -28.00 1.14 -11.88
N GLY A 374 -26.90 1.83 -12.21
CA GLY A 374 -26.03 2.56 -11.27
C GLY A 374 -24.55 2.20 -11.46
N HIS A 375 -23.66 2.76 -10.63
CA HIS A 375 -22.22 2.53 -10.80
C HIS A 375 -21.80 1.08 -10.51
N ALA A 376 -20.89 0.57 -11.33
CA ALA A 376 -20.24 -0.74 -11.17
C ALA A 376 -18.74 -0.54 -11.42
N VAL A 377 -17.99 -0.40 -10.33
CA VAL A 377 -16.60 0.07 -10.30
C VAL A 377 -15.64 -1.09 -10.01
N SER A 378 -14.50 -1.10 -10.70
CA SER A 378 -13.44 -2.11 -10.61
C SER A 378 -13.93 -3.51 -10.99
N LEU A 379 -14.13 -3.73 -12.29
CA LEU A 379 -14.61 -5.00 -12.84
C LEU A 379 -13.51 -6.07 -12.80
N HIS A 380 -13.89 -7.31 -12.48
CA HIS A 380 -12.98 -8.46 -12.42
C HIS A 380 -13.59 -9.67 -13.14
N GLY A 381 -13.67 -10.82 -12.46
CA GLY A 381 -14.04 -12.09 -13.05
C GLY A 381 -15.41 -12.10 -13.71
N MET A 382 -15.53 -12.90 -14.76
CA MET A 382 -16.78 -13.08 -15.49
C MET A 382 -17.03 -14.54 -15.84
N THR A 383 -18.30 -14.89 -16.01
CA THR A 383 -18.68 -16.25 -16.41
C THR A 383 -20.05 -16.27 -17.09
N MET A 384 -20.26 -17.25 -17.96
CA MET A 384 -21.57 -17.50 -18.56
C MET A 384 -22.41 -18.38 -17.65
N VAL A 385 -23.65 -17.96 -17.37
CA VAL A 385 -24.65 -18.78 -16.65
C VAL A 385 -25.94 -18.78 -17.44
N GLY A 386 -26.26 -19.91 -18.07
CA GLY A 386 -27.36 -19.99 -19.02
C GLY A 386 -27.08 -19.12 -20.25
N ASP A 387 -27.98 -18.18 -20.54
CA ASP A 387 -27.90 -17.25 -21.68
C ASP A 387 -27.37 -15.85 -21.31
N ARG A 388 -26.76 -15.71 -20.12
CA ARG A 388 -26.31 -14.42 -19.58
C ARG A 388 -24.81 -14.44 -19.27
N LEU A 389 -24.17 -13.32 -19.55
CA LEU A 389 -22.82 -13.02 -19.09
C LEU A 389 -22.89 -12.34 -17.72
N TRP A 390 -22.23 -12.89 -16.72
CA TRP A 390 -22.13 -12.28 -15.40
C TRP A 390 -20.74 -11.72 -15.17
N VAL A 391 -20.64 -10.51 -14.61
CA VAL A 391 -19.39 -9.85 -14.20
C VAL A 391 -19.53 -9.37 -12.76
N VAL A 392 -18.43 -9.39 -12.01
CA VAL A 392 -18.37 -8.79 -10.66
C VAL A 392 -17.61 -7.47 -10.63
N ALA A 393 -18.05 -6.57 -9.77
CA ALA A 393 -17.47 -5.26 -9.52
C ALA A 393 -17.02 -5.16 -8.05
N GLU A 394 -15.71 -5.13 -7.83
CA GLU A 394 -15.08 -5.19 -6.51
C GLU A 394 -15.46 -3.97 -5.66
N ALA A 395 -15.28 -2.78 -6.22
CA ALA A 395 -15.43 -1.53 -5.48
C ALA A 395 -16.89 -1.20 -5.18
N SER A 396 -17.82 -1.69 -6.00
CA SER A 396 -19.26 -1.54 -5.79
C SER A 396 -19.93 -2.69 -5.04
N ASN A 397 -19.24 -3.80 -4.73
CA ASN A 397 -19.84 -5.00 -4.14
C ASN A 397 -21.02 -5.55 -4.97
N LEU A 398 -20.85 -5.65 -6.30
CA LEU A 398 -21.93 -6.05 -7.21
C LEU A 398 -21.58 -7.28 -8.05
N ALA A 399 -22.61 -8.04 -8.39
CA ALA A 399 -22.64 -8.93 -9.55
C ALA A 399 -23.67 -8.39 -10.54
N VAL A 400 -23.26 -8.18 -11.79
CA VAL A 400 -24.06 -7.58 -12.87
C VAL A 400 -24.22 -8.61 -13.99
N ALA A 401 -25.45 -8.82 -14.46
CA ALA A 401 -25.71 -9.68 -15.62
C ALA A 401 -25.95 -8.83 -16.86
N LEU A 402 -25.34 -9.24 -17.96
CA LEU A 402 -25.37 -8.58 -19.26
C LEU A 402 -25.93 -9.54 -20.32
N ASP A 403 -26.55 -8.96 -21.34
CA ASP A 403 -26.83 -9.67 -22.58
C ASP A 403 -25.49 -9.92 -23.32
N PRO A 404 -25.15 -11.17 -23.66
CA PRO A 404 -23.83 -11.50 -24.20
C PRO A 404 -23.61 -11.01 -25.64
N GLU A 405 -24.63 -10.53 -26.35
CA GLU A 405 -24.47 -9.98 -27.70
C GLU A 405 -24.41 -8.45 -27.71
N THR A 406 -25.24 -7.80 -26.88
CA THR A 406 -25.41 -6.34 -26.87
C THR A 406 -24.72 -5.65 -25.69
N LEU A 407 -24.28 -6.42 -24.69
CA LEU A 407 -23.75 -5.95 -23.41
C LEU A 407 -24.72 -5.10 -22.57
N ALA A 408 -25.99 -5.01 -22.98
CA ALA A 408 -26.99 -4.29 -22.21
C ALA A 408 -27.19 -4.96 -20.84
N GLU A 409 -27.20 -4.16 -19.79
CA GLU A 409 -27.46 -4.64 -18.44
C GLU A 409 -28.88 -5.22 -18.32
N LEU A 410 -28.96 -6.46 -17.84
CA LEU A 410 -30.20 -7.20 -17.62
C LEU A 410 -30.66 -7.12 -16.16
N GLY A 411 -29.72 -6.90 -15.23
CA GLY A 411 -29.97 -6.75 -13.80
C GLY A 411 -28.70 -6.90 -12.99
N ARG A 412 -28.78 -6.60 -11.69
CA ARG A 412 -27.66 -6.67 -10.76
C ARG A 412 -28.12 -7.12 -9.37
N THR A 413 -27.17 -7.59 -8.57
CA THR A 413 -27.37 -7.89 -7.15
C THR A 413 -26.15 -7.47 -6.35
N GLU A 414 -26.37 -7.05 -5.10
CA GLU A 414 -25.30 -6.86 -4.13
C GLU A 414 -24.70 -8.20 -3.75
N VAL A 415 -23.38 -8.24 -3.58
CA VAL A 415 -22.61 -9.41 -3.11
C VAL A 415 -21.53 -8.89 -2.16
N ALA A 416 -21.43 -9.50 -0.99
CA ALA A 416 -20.52 -9.01 0.03
C ALA A 416 -19.05 -9.36 -0.27
N GLY A 417 -18.15 -8.67 0.44
CA GLY A 417 -16.77 -9.12 0.58
C GLY A 417 -15.82 -8.77 -0.56
N ARG A 418 -16.11 -7.73 -1.37
CA ARG A 418 -15.27 -7.24 -2.47
C ARG A 418 -15.05 -8.34 -3.53
N PRO A 419 -16.09 -8.63 -4.34
CA PRO A 419 -16.08 -9.76 -5.25
C PRO A 419 -15.04 -9.59 -6.35
N ARG A 420 -14.21 -10.61 -6.56
CA ARG A 420 -13.30 -10.66 -7.73
C ARG A 420 -13.46 -11.91 -8.57
N SER A 421 -13.89 -13.01 -7.96
CA SER A 421 -13.98 -14.31 -8.63
C SER A 421 -15.40 -14.83 -8.68
N VAL A 422 -15.75 -15.46 -9.80
CA VAL A 422 -17.03 -16.09 -10.03
C VAL A 422 -16.85 -17.49 -10.57
N ALA A 423 -17.77 -18.38 -10.24
CA ALA A 423 -17.83 -19.72 -10.81
C ALA A 423 -19.27 -20.08 -11.17
N MET A 424 -19.44 -20.67 -12.36
CA MET A 424 -20.66 -21.37 -12.73
C MET A 424 -20.54 -22.83 -12.29
N VAL A 425 -21.52 -23.30 -11.52
CA VAL A 425 -21.58 -24.69 -11.06
C VAL A 425 -22.94 -25.28 -11.40
N GLU A 426 -22.95 -26.50 -11.95
CA GLU A 426 -24.15 -27.29 -12.13
C GLU A 426 -24.64 -27.81 -10.78
N THR A 427 -25.84 -27.38 -10.35
CA THR A 427 -26.47 -27.82 -9.10
C THR A 427 -27.74 -28.63 -9.39
N GLY A 428 -28.35 -29.21 -8.36
CA GLY A 428 -29.67 -29.82 -8.46
C GLY A 428 -30.77 -28.85 -8.92
N ALA A 429 -30.55 -27.54 -8.82
CA ALA A 429 -31.44 -26.49 -9.33
C ALA A 429 -31.12 -26.05 -10.78
N GLY A 430 -29.99 -26.49 -11.35
CA GLY A 430 -29.47 -26.09 -12.65
C GLY A 430 -28.17 -25.27 -12.54
N PRO A 431 -27.71 -24.67 -13.65
CA PRO A 431 -26.50 -23.84 -13.66
C PRO A 431 -26.69 -22.65 -12.72
N THR A 432 -25.80 -22.51 -11.75
CA THR A 432 -25.91 -21.55 -10.64
C THR A 432 -24.64 -20.71 -10.56
N LEU A 433 -24.82 -19.40 -10.31
CA LEU A 433 -23.71 -18.48 -10.09
C LEU A 433 -23.27 -18.51 -8.62
N PHE A 434 -21.98 -18.70 -8.42
CA PHE A 434 -21.30 -18.48 -7.15
C PHE A 434 -20.32 -17.32 -7.28
N VAL A 435 -20.34 -16.43 -6.29
CA VAL A 435 -19.49 -15.25 -6.24
C VAL A 435 -18.62 -15.31 -4.99
N HIS A 436 -17.30 -15.24 -5.17
CA HIS A 436 -16.32 -15.20 -4.10
C HIS A 436 -15.95 -13.75 -3.78
N GLY A 437 -16.32 -13.31 -2.56
CA GLY A 437 -15.86 -12.08 -1.95
C GLY A 437 -14.47 -12.26 -1.37
N SER A 438 -13.46 -11.94 -2.17
CA SER A 438 -12.05 -12.27 -1.94
C SER A 438 -11.45 -11.63 -0.69
N GLN A 439 -11.96 -10.48 -0.26
CA GLN A 439 -11.43 -9.80 0.93
C GLN A 439 -12.09 -10.27 2.22
N ALA A 440 -13.31 -10.79 2.19
CA ALA A 440 -14.01 -11.26 3.40
C ALA A 440 -14.14 -12.79 3.47
N ALA A 441 -13.48 -13.51 2.56
CA ALA A 441 -13.59 -14.95 2.39
C ALA A 441 -15.06 -15.42 2.35
N THR A 442 -15.91 -14.71 1.60
CA THR A 442 -17.34 -15.04 1.50
C THR A 442 -17.65 -15.73 0.19
N LEU A 443 -18.58 -16.69 0.22
CA LEU A 443 -19.14 -17.33 -0.95
C LEU A 443 -20.64 -17.06 -1.00
N THR A 444 -21.07 -16.33 -2.02
CA THR A 444 -22.47 -15.95 -2.22
C THR A 444 -23.07 -16.74 -3.36
N ARG A 445 -24.22 -17.36 -3.14
CA ARG A 445 -25.01 -17.99 -4.20
C ARG A 445 -26.00 -16.97 -4.76
N VAL A 446 -26.04 -16.84 -6.08
CA VAL A 446 -26.92 -15.89 -6.78
C VAL A 446 -27.90 -16.64 -7.67
N SER A 447 -29.19 -16.30 -7.57
CA SER A 447 -30.27 -16.81 -8.42
C SER A 447 -31.26 -15.69 -8.72
N ASP A 448 -31.69 -15.55 -9.97
CA ASP A 448 -32.71 -14.57 -10.38
C ASP A 448 -32.46 -13.12 -9.90
N PHE A 449 -31.20 -12.68 -9.89
CA PHE A 449 -30.77 -11.35 -9.39
C PHE A 449 -30.98 -11.11 -7.89
N GLU A 450 -31.15 -12.18 -7.11
CA GLU A 450 -31.17 -12.11 -5.66
C GLU A 450 -30.04 -12.96 -5.06
N THR A 451 -29.48 -12.47 -3.95
CA THR A 451 -28.63 -13.29 -3.09
C THR A 451 -29.52 -14.23 -2.30
N THR A 452 -29.33 -15.54 -2.51
CA THR A 452 -30.15 -16.53 -1.82
C THR A 452 -29.55 -16.91 -0.47
N ASP A 453 -28.23 -17.04 -0.40
CA ASP A 453 -27.46 -17.47 0.77
C ASP A 453 -25.99 -16.98 0.67
N ALA A 454 -25.32 -16.75 1.81
CA ALA A 454 -23.90 -16.45 1.88
C ALA A 454 -23.20 -17.28 2.97
N LEU A 455 -22.01 -17.78 2.67
CA LEU A 455 -21.16 -18.59 3.55
C LEU A 455 -19.84 -17.87 3.80
N ILE A 456 -19.38 -17.81 5.06
CA ILE A 456 -18.00 -17.45 5.40
C ILE A 456 -17.14 -18.71 5.28
N LEU A 457 -16.10 -18.67 4.45
CA LEU A 457 -15.29 -19.81 4.06
C LEU A 457 -14.19 -20.17 5.07
N THR A 458 -13.60 -19.14 5.70
CA THR A 458 -12.49 -19.27 6.65
C THR A 458 -12.39 -18.03 7.54
N GLU A 459 -11.54 -18.08 8.56
CA GLU A 459 -11.26 -16.93 9.43
C GLU A 459 -10.32 -15.94 8.73
N ASP A 460 -10.54 -14.65 8.89
CA ASP A 460 -9.65 -13.59 8.41
C ASP A 460 -8.49 -13.33 9.40
N PRO A 461 -7.21 -13.47 9.02
CA PRO A 461 -6.07 -13.21 9.91
C PRO A 461 -5.84 -11.73 10.23
N ARG A 462 -6.41 -10.83 9.43
CA ARG A 462 -6.01 -9.43 9.43
C ARG A 462 -6.46 -8.73 10.71
N PRO A 463 -5.68 -7.77 11.23
CA PRO A 463 -6.19 -6.84 12.22
C PRO A 463 -7.43 -6.12 11.69
N ALA A 464 -8.43 -5.86 12.54
CA ALA A 464 -9.70 -5.24 12.13
C ALA A 464 -9.51 -3.90 11.40
N GLU A 465 -8.58 -3.07 11.88
CA GLU A 465 -8.23 -1.79 11.24
C GLU A 465 -7.69 -1.96 9.82
N VAL A 466 -6.92 -3.02 9.56
CA VAL A 466 -6.43 -3.35 8.21
C VAL A 466 -7.57 -3.86 7.32
N ILE A 467 -8.52 -4.62 7.86
CA ILE A 467 -9.73 -5.06 7.15
C ILE A 467 -10.53 -3.85 6.68
N ASP A 468 -10.84 -2.95 7.62
CA ASP A 468 -11.64 -1.75 7.36
C ASP A 468 -10.91 -0.82 6.38
N GLY A 469 -9.58 -0.68 6.53
CA GLY A 469 -8.76 0.19 5.69
C GLY A 469 -8.66 -0.31 4.26
N GLN A 470 -8.50 -1.62 4.09
CA GLN A 470 -8.50 -2.24 2.78
C GLN A 470 -9.88 -2.15 2.11
N ALA A 471 -10.96 -2.31 2.89
CA ALA A 471 -12.31 -2.15 2.41
C ALA A 471 -12.62 -0.71 1.98
N TYR A 472 -12.09 0.29 2.70
CA TYR A 472 -12.17 1.70 2.32
C TYR A 472 -11.34 1.97 1.05
N PHE A 473 -10.08 1.55 1.02
CA PHE A 473 -9.18 1.74 -0.12
C PHE A 473 -9.71 1.13 -1.44
N THR A 474 -10.36 -0.02 -1.35
CA THR A 474 -10.92 -0.70 -2.53
C THR A 474 -12.38 -0.35 -2.79
N GLY A 475 -13.04 0.43 -1.93
CA GLY A 475 -14.43 0.82 -2.07
C GLY A 475 -14.61 2.06 -2.93
N ALA A 476 -15.66 2.07 -3.76
CA ALA A 476 -16.15 3.32 -4.32
C ALA A 476 -16.78 4.15 -3.20
N GLY A 477 -16.50 5.45 -3.18
CA GLY A 477 -16.93 6.38 -2.12
C GLY A 477 -18.28 7.04 -2.38
N GLU A 478 -18.62 8.03 -1.55
CA GLU A 478 -19.74 8.97 -1.77
C GLU A 478 -19.24 10.26 -2.46
N GLN A 479 -20.14 10.99 -3.12
CA GLN A 479 -19.84 12.25 -3.83
C GLN A 479 -18.89 12.09 -5.04
N TYR A 480 -17.69 12.66 -5.00
CA TYR A 480 -16.74 12.76 -6.11
C TYR A 480 -16.10 11.40 -6.48
N ALA A 481 -16.24 10.39 -5.62
CA ALA A 481 -15.64 9.06 -5.77
C ALA A 481 -16.66 7.93 -5.97
N GLU A 482 -17.89 8.23 -6.39
CA GLU A 482 -18.90 7.20 -6.65
C GLU A 482 -18.56 6.31 -7.87
N ASN A 483 -17.70 6.79 -8.76
CA ASN A 483 -17.35 6.19 -10.06
C ASN A 483 -15.92 5.60 -10.12
N TRP A 484 -15.15 5.67 -9.05
CA TRP A 484 -13.80 5.11 -8.94
C TRP A 484 -13.45 4.82 -7.47
N ALA A 485 -12.32 4.17 -7.22
CA ALA A 485 -11.80 3.88 -5.87
C ALA A 485 -10.27 4.03 -5.88
N CYS A 486 -9.59 4.10 -4.72
CA CYS A 486 -8.13 4.26 -4.70
C CYS A 486 -7.43 3.16 -5.50
N ASN A 487 -7.97 1.93 -5.49
CA ASN A 487 -7.48 0.81 -6.30
C ASN A 487 -7.68 0.95 -7.82
N SER A 488 -8.43 1.94 -8.30
CA SER A 488 -8.56 2.29 -9.73
C SER A 488 -7.29 2.95 -10.28
N CYS A 489 -6.55 3.70 -9.45
CA CYS A 489 -5.20 4.22 -9.75
C CYS A 489 -4.07 3.38 -9.12
N HIS A 490 -4.42 2.53 -8.16
CA HIS A 490 -3.47 1.70 -7.42
C HIS A 490 -3.89 0.23 -7.49
N ALA A 491 -3.78 -0.35 -8.69
CA ALA A 491 -4.16 -1.73 -8.94
C ALA A 491 -3.38 -2.68 -8.01
N ASP A 492 -4.11 -3.40 -7.15
CA ASP A 492 -3.55 -4.26 -6.09
C ASP A 492 -2.58 -3.53 -5.15
N GLY A 493 -2.81 -2.24 -4.87
CA GLY A 493 -1.96 -1.41 -4.00
C GLY A 493 -0.56 -1.15 -4.56
N LEU A 494 -0.33 -1.56 -5.81
CA LEU A 494 0.84 -1.19 -6.60
C LEU A 494 0.55 0.09 -7.38
N SER A 495 1.58 0.64 -8.02
CA SER A 495 1.38 1.66 -9.06
C SER A 495 0.60 1.05 -10.23
N ASP A 496 -0.39 1.75 -10.77
CA ASP A 496 -0.99 1.41 -12.07
C ASP A 496 -0.10 1.75 -13.28
N THR A 497 1.10 2.28 -13.03
CA THR A 497 2.11 2.68 -14.02
C THR A 497 1.75 3.90 -14.85
N LEU A 498 0.66 4.60 -14.52
CA LEU A 498 0.16 5.75 -15.26
C LEU A 498 0.65 7.07 -14.65
N VAL A 499 0.80 8.09 -15.51
CA VAL A 499 1.13 9.46 -15.13
C VAL A 499 -0.16 10.28 -15.05
N TRP A 500 -0.68 10.44 -13.83
CA TRP A 500 -1.96 11.12 -13.57
C TRP A 500 -1.82 12.62 -13.41
N ASN A 501 -2.83 13.36 -13.89
CA ASN A 501 -3.03 14.77 -13.60
C ASN A 501 -3.88 14.94 -12.33
N ALA A 502 -3.25 15.37 -11.22
CA ALA A 502 -3.92 15.50 -9.93
C ALA A 502 -3.54 16.78 -9.18
N GLY A 503 -4.37 17.13 -8.19
CA GLY A 503 -4.14 18.25 -7.26
C GLY A 503 -4.76 19.58 -7.69
N PRO A 504 -4.76 20.58 -6.79
CA PRO A 504 -5.33 21.92 -7.04
C PRO A 504 -4.50 22.74 -8.03
N PHE A 505 -3.21 22.42 -8.17
CA PHE A 505 -2.34 22.88 -9.24
C PHE A 505 -1.97 21.68 -10.09
N SER A 506 -2.19 21.76 -11.42
CA SER A 506 -1.94 20.65 -12.36
C SER A 506 -0.52 20.09 -12.21
N GLY A 507 -0.39 18.86 -11.69
CA GLY A 507 0.89 18.20 -11.47
C GLY A 507 0.87 16.75 -11.96
N ARG A 508 1.46 16.50 -13.15
CA ARG A 508 1.54 15.16 -13.73
C ARG A 508 2.63 14.31 -13.06
N LYS A 509 2.24 13.22 -12.39
CA LYS A 509 3.15 12.32 -11.66
C LYS A 509 2.73 10.86 -11.77
N VAL A 510 3.70 9.95 -11.78
CA VAL A 510 3.44 8.50 -11.74
C VAL A 510 2.84 8.11 -10.38
N SER A 511 1.88 7.19 -10.34
CA SER A 511 1.41 6.60 -9.07
C SER A 511 2.57 5.86 -8.36
N ARG A 512 2.72 5.97 -7.03
CA ARG A 512 3.77 5.25 -6.29
C ARG A 512 3.23 3.93 -5.71
N PRO A 513 4.07 2.89 -5.58
CA PRO A 513 3.73 1.72 -4.77
C PRO A 513 3.74 2.06 -3.27
N PHE A 514 3.06 1.26 -2.47
CA PHE A 514 2.90 1.50 -1.02
C PHE A 514 3.69 0.53 -0.14
N PHE A 515 4.95 0.24 -0.46
CA PHE A 515 5.77 -0.69 0.35
C PHE A 515 6.41 0.00 1.56
N TRP A 516 6.22 -0.56 2.76
CA TRP A 516 6.88 -0.11 4.00
C TRP A 516 6.84 1.42 4.19
N LEU A 517 5.68 2.03 3.96
CA LEU A 517 5.56 3.49 4.00
C LEU A 517 5.94 4.06 5.38
N GLU A 518 5.67 3.32 6.45
CA GLU A 518 6.07 3.66 7.83
C GLU A 518 7.59 3.81 8.03
N GLY A 519 8.39 3.17 7.15
CA GLY A 519 9.84 3.20 7.18
C GLY A 519 10.50 4.02 6.08
N THR A 520 9.75 4.58 5.12
CA THR A 520 10.34 5.21 3.92
C THR A 520 10.10 6.72 3.82
N TYR A 521 9.70 7.35 4.93
CA TYR A 521 9.56 8.80 5.01
C TYR A 521 10.87 9.55 4.65
N PRO A 522 10.78 10.80 4.16
CA PRO A 522 9.54 11.52 3.82
C PRO A 522 8.85 10.95 2.57
N LEU A 523 7.53 10.94 2.57
CA LEU A 523 6.72 10.28 1.54
C LEU A 523 6.35 11.23 0.38
N GLY A 524 5.99 10.63 -0.76
CA GLY A 524 5.63 11.33 -2.00
C GLY A 524 6.85 11.73 -2.83
N TRP A 525 6.68 11.89 -4.16
CA TRP A 525 7.78 12.16 -5.11
C TRP A 525 8.65 13.37 -4.76
N ASP A 526 8.11 14.37 -4.07
CA ASP A 526 8.86 15.57 -3.66
C ASP A 526 9.37 15.49 -2.21
N GLY A 527 9.13 14.37 -1.51
CA GLY A 527 9.48 14.18 -0.09
C GLY A 527 8.76 15.17 0.84
N TYR A 528 7.47 15.41 0.61
CA TYR A 528 6.70 16.47 1.27
C TYR A 528 5.84 15.99 2.45
N LEU A 529 5.86 14.69 2.75
CA LEU A 529 5.00 14.07 3.78
C LEU A 529 5.81 13.45 4.91
N SER A 530 5.42 13.78 6.13
CA SER A 530 6.15 13.40 7.33
C SER A 530 5.89 11.96 7.81
N SER A 531 4.70 11.40 7.56
CA SER A 531 4.29 10.07 8.06
C SER A 531 3.17 9.44 7.21
N VAL A 532 2.93 8.14 7.39
CA VAL A 532 1.77 7.43 6.79
C VAL A 532 0.45 8.02 7.29
N ASP A 533 0.41 8.40 8.56
CA ASP A 533 -0.80 8.91 9.16
C ASP A 533 -1.21 10.28 8.59
N ASN A 534 -0.25 11.18 8.41
CA ASN A 534 -0.47 12.45 7.71
C ASN A 534 -0.70 12.21 6.20
N TYR A 535 -0.12 11.15 5.63
CA TYR A 535 -0.41 10.76 4.25
C TYR A 535 -1.88 10.38 4.06
N ALA A 536 -2.49 9.64 4.98
CA ALA A 536 -3.90 9.29 4.92
C ALA A 536 -4.84 10.54 4.96
N PHE A 537 -4.43 11.65 5.60
CA PHE A 537 -5.16 12.93 5.48
C PHE A 537 -4.96 13.61 4.13
N THR A 538 -3.71 13.68 3.67
CA THR A 538 -3.34 14.47 2.49
C THR A 538 -3.61 13.77 1.17
N VAL A 539 -3.67 12.43 1.12
CA VAL A 539 -3.99 11.71 -0.11
C VAL A 539 -5.42 12.01 -0.56
N ASN A 540 -6.33 12.14 0.39
CA ASN A 540 -7.72 12.51 0.19
C ASN A 540 -7.86 13.92 -0.43
N THR A 541 -6.92 14.85 -0.15
CA THR A 541 -6.80 16.15 -0.80
C THR A 541 -6.66 16.06 -2.32
N ASN A 542 -5.90 15.09 -2.82
CA ASN A 542 -5.60 14.96 -4.26
C ASN A 542 -6.81 14.51 -5.06
N VAL A 543 -7.79 13.90 -4.38
CA VAL A 543 -8.94 13.23 -4.98
C VAL A 543 -10.28 13.75 -4.47
N GLY A 544 -10.27 14.77 -3.61
CA GLY A 544 -11.47 15.49 -3.16
C GLY A 544 -12.38 14.74 -2.20
N ILE A 545 -11.87 13.74 -1.47
CA ILE A 545 -12.64 12.96 -0.48
C ILE A 545 -12.38 13.53 0.92
N ARG A 546 -13.34 13.48 1.83
CA ARG A 546 -13.12 13.73 3.26
C ARG A 546 -13.54 12.49 4.06
N PRO A 547 -12.59 11.75 4.67
CA PRO A 547 -12.91 10.56 5.47
C PRO A 547 -13.42 10.96 6.86
N THR A 548 -14.15 10.04 7.50
CA THR A 548 -14.36 10.04 8.96
C THR A 548 -13.07 9.65 9.71
N THR A 549 -13.05 9.84 11.02
CA THR A 549 -11.94 9.40 11.90
C THR A 549 -11.65 7.91 11.75
N ALA A 550 -12.70 7.10 11.71
CA ALA A 550 -12.57 5.65 11.61
C ALA A 550 -11.96 5.24 10.26
N GLU A 551 -12.42 5.84 9.17
CA GLU A 551 -11.91 5.58 7.82
C GLU A 551 -10.45 6.05 7.66
N HIS A 552 -10.08 7.19 8.25
CA HIS A 552 -8.71 7.68 8.26
C HIS A 552 -7.76 6.71 8.97
N ARG A 553 -8.07 6.31 10.21
CA ARG A 553 -7.25 5.35 10.99
C ARG A 553 -7.12 4.03 10.24
N ALA A 554 -8.25 3.51 9.77
CA ALA A 554 -8.30 2.31 8.96
C ALA A 554 -7.40 2.40 7.72
N LEU A 555 -7.51 3.48 6.93
CA LEU A 555 -6.64 3.70 5.77
C LEU A 555 -5.16 3.77 6.14
N SER A 556 -4.82 4.49 7.22
CA SER A 556 -3.45 4.59 7.74
C SER A 556 -2.89 3.22 8.12
N GLY A 557 -3.63 2.43 8.92
CA GLY A 557 -3.27 1.08 9.32
C GLY A 557 -3.11 0.12 8.14
N TYR A 558 -4.00 0.20 7.14
CA TYR A 558 -3.85 -0.56 5.90
C TYR A 558 -2.58 -0.18 5.14
N LEU A 559 -2.33 1.11 4.91
CA LEU A 559 -1.14 1.59 4.19
C LEU A 559 0.17 1.26 4.91
N ALA A 560 0.18 1.27 6.24
CA ALA A 560 1.33 0.84 7.05
C ALA A 560 1.58 -0.67 6.98
N SER A 561 0.52 -1.47 6.80
CA SER A 561 0.63 -2.94 6.76
C SER A 561 1.23 -3.50 5.47
N ILE A 562 1.26 -2.74 4.37
CA ILE A 562 1.66 -3.23 3.04
C ILE A 562 3.15 -3.56 3.00
N MET A 563 3.41 -4.84 2.75
CA MET A 563 4.76 -5.40 2.68
C MET A 563 5.30 -5.36 1.25
N PRO A 564 6.61 -5.18 1.08
CA PRO A 564 7.29 -5.40 -0.19
C PRO A 564 7.17 -6.86 -0.66
N PRO A 565 7.59 -7.13 -1.90
CA PRO A 565 7.71 -8.48 -2.43
C PRO A 565 8.46 -9.46 -1.50
N PRO A 566 8.15 -10.78 -1.57
CA PRO A 566 8.91 -11.82 -0.87
C PRO A 566 10.43 -11.73 -1.09
N ALA A 567 11.17 -12.41 -0.21
CA ALA A 567 12.64 -12.39 -0.20
C ALA A 567 13.25 -13.02 -1.48
N GLU A 568 12.53 -13.93 -2.10
CA GLU A 568 12.88 -14.60 -3.35
C GLU A 568 12.22 -13.99 -4.58
N ASN A 569 12.90 -14.14 -5.72
CA ASN A 569 12.39 -13.92 -7.05
C ASN A 569 13.19 -14.77 -8.08
N GLY A 570 12.90 -14.63 -9.36
CA GLY A 570 13.36 -15.46 -10.47
C GLY A 570 14.79 -15.11 -10.85
N TYR A 571 15.31 -14.04 -10.26
CA TYR A 571 16.70 -13.64 -10.31
C TYR A 571 17.49 -14.08 -9.06
N THR A 572 16.85 -14.34 -7.92
CA THR A 572 17.54 -14.88 -6.72
C THR A 572 17.71 -16.40 -6.80
N ARG A 573 18.41 -16.96 -5.82
CA ARG A 573 18.36 -18.41 -5.52
C ARG A 573 17.01 -18.75 -4.88
N ARG A 574 16.72 -20.06 -4.77
CA ARG A 574 15.44 -20.60 -4.27
C ARG A 574 15.13 -20.24 -2.82
N ASP A 575 16.15 -19.90 -2.05
CA ASP A 575 16.06 -19.48 -0.65
C ASP A 575 16.08 -17.95 -0.50
N GLY A 576 15.95 -17.20 -1.60
CA GLY A 576 15.99 -15.73 -1.62
C GLY A 576 17.38 -15.12 -1.54
N THR A 577 18.45 -15.92 -1.46
CA THR A 577 19.82 -15.38 -1.44
C THR A 577 20.26 -14.87 -2.82
N LEU A 578 21.18 -13.90 -2.83
CA LEU A 578 21.72 -13.34 -4.06
C LEU A 578 22.37 -14.42 -4.94
N SER A 579 22.21 -14.29 -6.25
CA SER A 579 22.99 -15.07 -7.22
C SER A 579 24.45 -14.64 -7.20
N PRO A 580 25.38 -15.46 -7.74
CA PRO A 580 26.78 -15.05 -7.87
C PRO A 580 26.96 -13.69 -8.56
N LEU A 581 26.17 -13.43 -9.61
CA LEU A 581 26.22 -12.15 -10.32
C LEU A 581 25.57 -11.01 -9.51
N GLY A 582 24.52 -11.31 -8.74
CA GLY A 582 23.93 -10.36 -7.79
C GLY A 582 24.91 -9.96 -6.68
N LEU A 583 25.74 -10.88 -6.19
CA LEU A 583 26.81 -10.58 -5.22
C LEU A 583 27.90 -9.69 -5.83
N GLU A 584 28.28 -9.93 -7.09
CA GLU A 584 29.18 -9.02 -7.83
C GLU A 584 28.55 -7.63 -8.00
N GLY A 585 27.26 -7.58 -8.34
CA GLY A 585 26.50 -6.34 -8.49
C GLY A 585 26.35 -5.55 -7.20
N LYS A 586 26.20 -6.24 -6.06
CA LYS A 586 26.20 -5.62 -4.74
C LYS A 586 27.52 -4.91 -4.46
N GLN A 587 28.65 -5.53 -4.81
CA GLN A 587 29.96 -4.89 -4.67
C GLN A 587 30.04 -3.62 -5.51
N VAL A 588 29.58 -3.69 -6.78
CA VAL A 588 29.48 -2.52 -7.67
C VAL A 588 28.60 -1.43 -7.06
N PHE A 589 27.44 -1.78 -6.52
CA PHE A 589 26.51 -0.86 -5.88
C PHE A 589 27.13 -0.14 -4.67
N GLU A 590 27.83 -0.88 -3.80
CA GLU A 590 28.41 -0.35 -2.56
C GLU A 590 29.70 0.45 -2.80
N ASN A 591 30.54 0.05 -3.77
CA ASN A 591 31.92 0.54 -3.88
C ASN A 591 32.19 1.30 -5.18
N GLU A 592 31.97 0.68 -6.35
CA GLU A 592 32.36 1.26 -7.64
C GLU A 592 31.38 2.33 -8.15
N ALA A 593 30.07 2.07 -8.09
CA ALA A 593 29.01 3.00 -8.44
C ALA A 593 28.65 3.94 -7.28
N ASN A 594 28.98 3.55 -6.03
CA ASN A 594 28.74 4.32 -4.80
C ASN A 594 27.24 4.69 -4.60
N CYS A 595 26.33 3.87 -5.12
CA CYS A 595 24.88 4.01 -4.95
C CYS A 595 24.47 3.98 -3.47
N ALA A 596 25.17 3.17 -2.67
CA ALA A 596 24.93 3.03 -1.23
C ALA A 596 25.09 4.33 -0.42
N SER A 597 25.75 5.35 -0.97
CA SER A 597 25.87 6.66 -0.30
C SER A 597 24.53 7.38 -0.15
N CYS A 598 23.62 7.23 -1.13
CA CYS A 598 22.26 7.74 -1.08
C CYS A 598 21.27 6.63 -0.69
N HIS A 599 21.53 5.39 -1.11
CA HIS A 599 20.69 4.22 -0.89
C HIS A 599 21.35 3.20 0.05
N PRO A 600 21.62 3.53 1.32
CA PRO A 600 22.27 2.63 2.26
C PRO A 600 21.41 1.39 2.52
N LEU A 601 22.02 0.21 2.50
CA LEU A 601 21.40 -1.04 2.92
C LEU A 601 21.16 -1.05 4.45
N PRO A 602 20.18 -1.82 4.94
CA PRO A 602 19.28 -2.72 4.20
C PRO A 602 18.02 -2.03 3.68
N LEU A 603 17.66 -0.85 4.20
CA LEU A 603 16.43 -0.14 3.82
C LEU A 603 16.48 0.48 2.42
N THR A 604 17.67 0.67 1.85
CA THR A 604 17.91 1.23 0.50
C THR A 604 17.45 2.68 0.31
N THR A 605 17.29 3.43 1.40
CA THR A 605 17.09 4.88 1.38
C THR A 605 17.78 5.53 2.57
N SER A 606 18.35 6.71 2.35
CA SER A 606 18.90 7.58 3.40
C SER A 606 17.84 8.47 4.06
N ARG A 607 16.58 8.42 3.59
CA ARG A 607 15.47 9.29 4.02
C ARG A 607 15.75 10.78 3.86
N ALA A 608 16.69 11.12 2.97
CA ALA A 608 17.04 12.49 2.66
C ALA A 608 16.12 13.07 1.58
N VAL A 609 15.85 14.39 1.67
CA VAL A 609 15.28 15.16 0.57
C VAL A 609 16.41 15.90 -0.13
N LEU A 610 16.51 15.73 -1.44
CA LEU A 610 17.45 16.43 -2.29
C LEU A 610 16.80 17.70 -2.86
N GLY A 611 17.53 18.83 -2.81
CA GLY A 611 17.04 20.12 -3.32
C GLY A 611 16.86 20.16 -4.85
N GLN A 612 17.55 19.28 -5.57
CA GLN A 612 17.37 19.05 -7.00
C GLN A 612 17.66 17.57 -7.29
N GLY A 613 16.66 16.87 -7.83
CA GLY A 613 16.75 15.45 -8.17
C GLY A 613 17.27 15.17 -9.58
N VAL A 614 17.19 13.89 -9.96
CA VAL A 614 17.32 13.41 -11.36
C VAL A 614 16.21 14.02 -12.22
N THR A 615 15.03 14.22 -11.62
CA THR A 615 13.91 14.95 -12.22
C THR A 615 13.80 16.35 -11.62
N GLU A 616 13.13 17.25 -12.34
CA GLU A 616 12.98 18.65 -11.92
C GLU A 616 12.24 18.79 -10.57
N GLY A 617 12.79 19.64 -9.70
CA GLY A 617 12.27 19.91 -8.36
C GLY A 617 12.98 19.13 -7.25
N THR A 618 12.44 19.23 -6.03
CA THR A 618 12.87 18.43 -4.90
C THR A 618 12.48 16.97 -5.11
N THR A 619 13.25 16.05 -4.52
CA THR A 619 12.92 14.62 -4.54
C THR A 619 13.36 13.97 -3.23
N ASP A 620 12.58 13.02 -2.73
CA ASP A 620 13.08 12.07 -1.74
C ASP A 620 14.12 11.14 -2.38
N VAL A 621 15.01 10.58 -1.57
CA VAL A 621 15.79 9.41 -1.98
C VAL A 621 14.90 8.18 -1.76
N PRO A 622 14.38 7.53 -2.82
CA PRO A 622 13.42 6.45 -2.64
C PRO A 622 14.08 5.16 -2.13
N GLY A 623 13.30 4.33 -1.46
CA GLY A 623 13.67 2.91 -1.27
C GLY A 623 13.72 2.20 -2.62
N LEU A 624 14.70 1.32 -2.81
CA LEU A 624 14.93 0.57 -4.05
C LEU A 624 14.43 -0.89 -3.98
N ILE A 625 14.05 -1.38 -2.79
CA ILE A 625 13.47 -2.73 -2.62
C ILE A 625 12.21 -2.88 -3.47
N GLY A 626 12.16 -3.94 -4.28
CA GLY A 626 11.03 -4.22 -5.16
C GLY A 626 10.92 -3.26 -6.35
N SER A 627 11.87 -2.36 -6.56
CA SER A 627 11.83 -1.36 -7.65
C SER A 627 11.81 -1.97 -9.04
N TYR A 628 12.24 -3.24 -9.20
CA TYR A 628 12.14 -3.97 -10.45
C TYR A 628 10.69 -4.19 -10.94
N ARG A 629 9.69 -4.04 -10.05
CA ARG A 629 8.27 -4.27 -10.34
C ARG A 629 7.49 -3.05 -10.80
N LEU A 630 8.12 -1.87 -10.80
CA LEU A 630 7.42 -0.61 -11.05
C LEU A 630 6.95 -0.46 -12.50
N ALA A 631 7.65 -1.08 -13.46
CA ALA A 631 7.41 -1.00 -14.90
C ALA A 631 7.52 0.42 -15.51
N VAL A 632 7.46 1.47 -14.70
CA VAL A 632 7.75 2.87 -15.03
C VAL A 632 8.59 3.45 -13.90
N TRP A 633 9.68 4.09 -14.26
CA TRP A 633 10.64 4.66 -13.31
C TRP A 633 10.72 6.16 -13.45
N LEU A 634 11.11 6.80 -12.35
CA LEU A 634 11.24 8.24 -12.19
C LEU A 634 9.88 8.98 -12.19
N LYS A 635 9.93 10.24 -11.75
CA LYS A 635 8.76 11.01 -11.28
C LYS A 635 7.68 11.21 -12.33
N ARG A 636 8.05 11.33 -13.61
CA ARG A 636 7.14 11.56 -14.74
C ARG A 636 7.22 10.43 -15.77
N GLY A 637 7.72 9.27 -15.37
CA GLY A 637 7.86 8.10 -16.22
C GLY A 637 8.93 8.22 -17.31
N GLU A 638 10.02 8.90 -16.99
CA GLU A 638 11.10 9.15 -17.95
C GLU A 638 11.87 7.89 -18.38
N ALA A 639 11.77 6.79 -17.62
CA ALA A 639 12.38 5.51 -17.96
C ALA A 639 11.37 4.35 -17.96
N THR A 640 11.44 3.51 -19.00
CA THR A 640 10.51 2.40 -19.28
C THR A 640 11.02 1.04 -18.83
N ASP A 641 12.29 0.96 -18.44
CA ASP A 641 12.91 -0.21 -17.84
C ASP A 641 13.97 0.21 -16.81
N LEU A 642 14.34 -0.75 -15.96
CA LEU A 642 15.28 -0.54 -14.86
C LEU A 642 16.68 -0.12 -15.35
N HIS A 643 17.15 -0.65 -16.48
CA HIS A 643 18.47 -0.33 -17.03
C HIS A 643 18.51 1.13 -17.52
N GLY A 644 17.49 1.54 -18.26
CA GLY A 644 17.31 2.93 -18.70
C GLY A 644 17.21 3.90 -17.53
N ALA A 645 16.56 3.50 -16.43
CA ALA A 645 16.50 4.32 -15.22
C ALA A 645 17.89 4.51 -14.59
N ILE A 646 18.70 3.45 -14.51
CA ILE A 646 20.09 3.52 -14.01
C ILE A 646 20.95 4.41 -14.92
N ASP A 647 20.82 4.26 -16.23
CA ASP A 647 21.54 5.10 -17.19
C ASP A 647 21.18 6.57 -17.04
N GLN A 648 19.90 6.90 -16.88
CA GLN A 648 19.45 8.29 -16.66
C GLN A 648 19.99 8.88 -15.35
N VAL A 649 20.11 8.06 -14.30
CA VAL A 649 20.77 8.47 -13.04
C VAL A 649 22.25 8.77 -13.29
N PHE A 650 22.97 7.92 -14.02
CA PHE A 650 24.39 8.15 -14.35
C PHE A 650 24.59 9.33 -15.29
N GLU A 651 23.68 9.58 -16.23
CA GLU A 651 23.72 10.79 -17.06
C GLU A 651 23.58 12.07 -16.22
N SER A 652 22.71 12.03 -15.20
CA SER A 652 22.41 13.17 -14.34
C SER A 652 23.49 13.44 -13.28
N LEU A 653 24.01 12.39 -12.64
CA LEU A 653 24.97 12.49 -11.54
C LEU A 653 26.43 12.36 -12.01
N GLY A 654 26.65 11.90 -13.24
CA GLY A 654 27.95 11.63 -13.85
C GLY A 654 28.29 10.14 -13.88
N ASP A 655 28.70 9.64 -15.05
CA ASP A 655 29.04 8.23 -15.27
C ASP A 655 30.25 7.80 -14.42
N PRO A 656 30.10 6.78 -13.54
CA PRO A 656 31.20 6.25 -12.74
C PRO A 656 32.25 5.48 -13.57
N GLY A 657 32.01 5.23 -14.86
CA GLY A 657 32.96 4.58 -15.77
C GLY A 657 33.03 3.06 -15.62
N LEU A 658 31.89 2.43 -15.30
CA LEU A 658 31.74 0.99 -15.15
C LEU A 658 31.95 0.25 -16.49
N SER A 659 32.56 -0.94 -16.44
CA SER A 659 32.58 -1.86 -17.60
C SER A 659 31.19 -2.42 -17.90
N GLU A 660 31.01 -3.02 -19.08
CA GLU A 660 29.77 -3.72 -19.46
C GLU A 660 29.43 -4.84 -18.47
N ASP A 661 30.42 -5.64 -18.05
CA ASP A 661 30.23 -6.69 -17.03
C ASP A 661 29.79 -6.10 -15.68
N GLN A 662 30.36 -4.97 -15.26
CA GLN A 662 29.98 -4.30 -14.01
C GLN A 662 28.57 -3.72 -14.06
N ARG A 663 28.17 -3.18 -15.22
CA ARG A 663 26.80 -2.69 -15.45
C ARG A 663 25.79 -3.85 -15.39
N ALA A 664 26.07 -4.94 -16.09
CA ALA A 664 25.22 -6.14 -16.05
C ALA A 664 25.11 -6.73 -14.63
N ALA A 665 26.20 -6.70 -13.85
CA ALA A 665 26.17 -7.11 -12.45
C ALA A 665 25.30 -6.17 -11.60
N LEU A 666 25.44 -4.85 -11.77
CA LEU A 666 24.61 -3.87 -11.06
C LEU A 666 23.12 -4.04 -11.39
N ASP A 667 22.77 -4.19 -12.66
CA ASP A 667 21.40 -4.47 -13.10
C ASP A 667 20.87 -5.73 -12.42
N ARG A 668 21.70 -6.78 -12.37
CA ARG A 668 21.34 -8.04 -11.71
C ARG A 668 21.07 -7.85 -10.22
N PHE A 669 21.90 -7.08 -9.51
CA PHE A 669 21.67 -6.81 -8.09
C PHE A 669 20.38 -6.02 -7.86
N MET A 670 20.08 -5.05 -8.72
CA MET A 670 18.84 -4.27 -8.64
C MET A 670 17.59 -5.14 -8.91
N LEU A 671 17.66 -6.07 -9.87
CA LEU A 671 16.60 -7.06 -10.13
C LEU A 671 16.42 -8.04 -8.96
N GLU A 672 17.50 -8.38 -8.27
CA GLU A 672 17.45 -9.25 -7.10
C GLU A 672 17.07 -8.50 -5.81
N MET A 673 16.90 -7.18 -5.82
CA MET A 673 16.68 -6.38 -4.61
C MET A 673 15.28 -6.58 -4.02
N THR A 674 15.19 -7.50 -3.08
CA THR A 674 13.97 -7.98 -2.40
C THR A 674 14.03 -7.69 -0.90
N ALA A 675 12.92 -7.91 -0.20
CA ALA A 675 12.83 -7.75 1.24
C ALA A 675 13.36 -8.99 1.98
N ARG A 676 14.66 -9.27 1.85
CA ARG A 676 15.28 -10.46 2.45
C ARG A 676 15.87 -10.21 3.85
N ASP A 677 16.21 -8.96 4.15
CA ASP A 677 16.95 -8.60 5.34
C ASP A 677 16.02 -8.31 6.52
N PHE A 678 16.38 -8.80 7.71
CA PHE A 678 15.68 -8.50 8.97
C PHE A 678 16.33 -7.33 9.69
N PHE A 679 15.62 -6.21 9.87
CA PHE A 679 16.15 -5.01 10.50
C PHE A 679 15.05 -4.18 11.17
N VAL A 680 15.43 -3.20 12.00
CA VAL A 680 14.49 -2.23 12.55
C VAL A 680 14.13 -1.22 11.47
N LEU A 681 12.88 -1.30 11.01
CA LEU A 681 12.33 -0.47 9.94
C LEU A 681 12.10 0.97 10.43
N SER A 682 11.45 1.16 11.57
CA SER A 682 11.19 2.48 12.15
C SER A 682 11.10 2.40 13.67
N SER A 683 11.09 3.57 14.32
CA SER A 683 10.83 3.69 15.75
C SER A 683 10.03 4.95 16.03
N ASP A 684 9.21 4.90 17.07
CA ASP A 684 8.57 6.06 17.67
C ASP A 684 8.85 6.11 19.19
N PRO A 685 9.48 7.19 19.72
CA PRO A 685 10.05 8.31 19.01
C PRO A 685 11.15 7.94 18.00
N ARG A 686 11.38 8.85 17.04
CA ARG A 686 12.45 8.69 16.04
C ARG A 686 13.85 8.67 16.71
N PRO A 687 14.85 8.06 16.05
CA PRO A 687 16.21 8.03 16.59
C PRO A 687 16.76 9.44 16.91
N ASN A 688 17.39 9.58 18.08
CA ASN A 688 17.91 10.85 18.61
C ASN A 688 16.84 11.89 18.97
N ALA A 689 15.58 11.49 19.15
CA ALA A 689 14.53 12.37 19.64
C ALA A 689 14.85 12.87 21.07
N LYS A 690 14.53 14.15 21.31
CA LYS A 690 14.65 14.81 22.64
C LYS A 690 13.29 15.16 23.22
N THR A 691 12.29 14.35 22.88
CA THR A 691 10.88 14.62 23.14
C THR A 691 10.20 13.45 23.86
N LEU A 692 10.97 12.53 24.44
CA LEU A 692 10.41 11.37 25.14
C LEU A 692 9.86 11.82 26.51
N ALA A 693 8.56 11.73 26.71
CA ALA A 693 7.97 11.91 28.05
C ALA A 693 8.40 10.76 28.98
N VAL A 694 8.48 11.00 30.29
CA VAL A 694 9.05 10.00 31.22
C VAL A 694 8.24 8.71 31.34
N ASP A 695 6.98 8.71 30.96
CA ASP A 695 6.07 7.57 30.98
C ASP A 695 5.58 7.17 29.58
N GLN A 696 6.17 7.71 28.53
CA GLN A 696 5.87 7.35 27.15
C GLN A 696 6.48 5.99 26.79
N SER A 697 5.70 5.17 26.07
CA SER A 697 6.18 3.92 25.47
C SER A 697 7.06 4.19 24.24
N VAL A 698 7.99 3.27 23.97
CA VAL A 698 8.79 3.28 22.74
C VAL A 698 8.33 2.15 21.84
N GLU A 699 8.01 2.46 20.60
CA GLU A 699 7.61 1.48 19.60
C GLU A 699 8.74 1.23 18.61
N LEU A 700 8.98 -0.05 18.29
CA LEU A 700 9.89 -0.47 17.24
C LEU A 700 9.11 -1.26 16.19
N VAL A 701 9.28 -0.88 14.93
CA VAL A 701 8.72 -1.64 13.80
C VAL A 701 9.84 -2.39 13.11
N PHE A 702 9.65 -3.69 12.90
CA PHE A 702 10.62 -4.54 12.22
C PHE A 702 10.24 -4.83 10.76
N SER A 703 11.23 -5.09 9.91
CA SER A 703 11.01 -5.41 8.49
C SER A 703 10.30 -6.74 8.27
N HIS A 704 10.29 -7.64 9.26
CA HIS A 704 9.62 -8.94 9.22
C HIS A 704 9.00 -9.26 10.59
N PRO A 705 8.00 -10.17 10.64
CA PRO A 705 7.45 -10.62 11.91
C PRO A 705 8.53 -11.19 12.84
N VAL A 706 8.52 -10.78 14.10
CA VAL A 706 9.47 -11.23 15.11
C VAL A 706 9.06 -12.59 15.67
N PHE A 707 10.03 -13.35 16.17
CA PHE A 707 9.69 -14.58 16.90
C PHE A 707 9.10 -14.21 18.27
N ASP A 708 7.80 -14.42 18.43
CA ASP A 708 7.02 -14.15 19.65
C ASP A 708 7.32 -15.20 20.75
N ASP A 709 8.54 -15.12 21.28
CA ASP A 709 8.99 -15.86 22.45
C ASP A 709 9.52 -14.87 23.51
N PRO A 710 9.11 -14.99 24.78
CA PRO A 710 9.55 -14.07 25.84
C PRO A 710 11.07 -13.95 26.00
N ALA A 711 11.85 -15.01 25.73
CA ALA A 711 13.31 -14.95 25.81
C ALA A 711 13.90 -14.26 24.57
N ASN A 712 13.25 -14.35 23.41
CA ASN A 712 13.61 -13.56 22.24
C ASN A 712 13.26 -12.07 22.46
N LEU A 713 12.05 -11.74 22.90
CA LEU A 713 11.62 -10.35 23.16
C LEU A 713 12.47 -9.65 24.24
N ALA A 714 12.97 -10.41 25.24
CA ALA A 714 13.87 -9.88 26.27
C ALA A 714 15.22 -9.38 25.72
N LYS A 715 15.59 -9.71 24.48
CA LYS A 715 16.80 -9.21 23.81
C LYS A 715 16.69 -7.76 23.33
N VAL A 716 15.48 -7.19 23.36
CA VAL A 716 15.26 -5.76 23.16
C VAL A 716 15.20 -5.09 24.53
N THR A 717 16.15 -4.21 24.83
CA THR A 717 16.31 -3.61 26.15
C THR A 717 16.33 -2.08 26.07
N LEU A 718 15.98 -1.42 27.17
CA LEU A 718 16.15 0.03 27.34
C LEU A 718 17.16 0.25 28.46
N LEU A 719 18.30 0.89 28.15
CA LEU A 719 19.36 1.20 29.10
C LEU A 719 19.23 2.65 29.58
N GLY A 720 19.34 2.86 30.88
CA GLY A 720 19.39 4.19 31.48
C GLY A 720 20.77 4.85 31.39
N PRO A 721 20.92 6.10 31.88
CA PRO A 721 22.16 6.87 31.81
C PRO A 721 23.38 6.23 32.48
N ASP A 722 23.14 5.34 33.45
CA ASP A 722 24.16 4.58 34.17
C ASP A 722 24.47 3.21 33.52
N GLY A 723 23.83 2.90 32.39
CA GLY A 723 23.91 1.63 31.69
C GLY A 723 23.07 0.51 32.32
N ALA A 724 22.23 0.81 33.33
CA ALA A 724 21.34 -0.18 33.92
C ALA A 724 20.08 -0.39 33.05
N GLU A 725 19.62 -1.64 32.95
CA GLU A 725 18.40 -1.98 32.24
C GLU A 725 17.16 -1.46 32.98
N VAL A 726 16.29 -0.75 32.25
CA VAL A 726 14.96 -0.32 32.69
C VAL A 726 14.01 -1.52 32.65
N GLN A 727 13.16 -1.64 33.67
CA GLN A 727 12.12 -2.66 33.68
C GLN A 727 10.99 -2.28 32.70
N LEU A 728 10.73 -3.17 31.73
CA LEU A 728 9.79 -2.96 30.63
C LEU A 728 8.73 -4.06 30.59
N GLU A 729 7.50 -3.68 30.27
CA GLU A 729 6.51 -4.56 29.63
C GLU A 729 6.70 -4.51 28.12
N ARG A 730 6.56 -5.66 27.45
CA ARG A 730 6.75 -5.81 26.01
C ARG A 730 5.51 -6.44 25.41
N SER A 731 4.93 -5.81 24.40
CA SER A 731 3.78 -6.33 23.67
C SER A 731 4.04 -6.27 22.17
N LEU A 732 3.57 -7.30 21.47
CA LEU A 732 3.66 -7.42 20.02
C LEU A 732 2.26 -7.34 19.43
N ASP A 733 2.10 -6.57 18.36
CA ASP A 733 0.82 -6.47 17.65
C ASP A 733 0.53 -7.73 16.82
N ALA A 734 -0.71 -7.83 16.33
CA ALA A 734 -1.20 -9.01 15.61
C ALA A 734 -0.47 -9.28 14.28
N ASP A 735 0.17 -8.26 13.68
CA ASP A 735 1.01 -8.44 12.49
C ASP A 735 2.41 -8.99 12.81
N GLY A 736 2.76 -9.04 14.09
CA GLY A 736 4.03 -9.55 14.58
C GLY A 736 5.23 -8.64 14.31
N ARG A 737 5.06 -7.41 13.81
CA ARG A 737 6.16 -6.49 13.44
C ARG A 737 6.31 -5.32 14.39
N HIS A 738 5.24 -4.89 15.05
CA HIS A 738 5.23 -3.73 15.93
C HIS A 738 5.42 -4.15 17.38
N LEU A 739 6.61 -3.88 17.94
CA LEU A 739 6.98 -4.17 19.31
C LEU A 739 6.91 -2.90 20.16
N THR A 740 5.99 -2.87 21.11
CA THR A 740 5.85 -1.77 22.08
C THR A 740 6.62 -2.08 23.36
N LEU A 741 7.44 -1.13 23.80
CA LEU A 741 8.22 -1.15 25.04
C LEU A 741 7.63 -0.14 26.02
N THR A 742 6.94 -0.63 27.07
CA THR A 742 6.30 0.23 28.07
C THR A 742 7.12 0.23 29.38
N PRO A 743 7.67 1.37 29.83
CA PRO A 743 8.35 1.47 31.12
C PRO A 743 7.41 1.13 32.28
N SER A 744 7.83 0.23 33.17
CA SER A 744 7.04 -0.14 34.35
C SER A 744 6.90 0.98 35.41
N ALA A 745 7.72 2.03 35.27
CA ALA A 745 7.73 3.23 36.09
C ALA A 745 8.29 4.40 35.28
N ALA A 746 7.93 5.61 35.68
CA ALA A 746 8.44 6.83 35.06
C ALA A 746 9.98 6.87 35.06
N LEU A 747 10.52 7.22 33.90
CA LEU A 747 11.94 7.48 33.66
C LEU A 747 12.39 8.76 34.39
N ALA A 748 13.71 8.98 34.45
CA ALA A 748 14.26 10.22 34.96
C ALA A 748 14.18 11.29 33.86
N HIS A 749 13.81 12.52 34.22
CA HIS A 749 13.85 13.68 33.31
C HIS A 749 15.27 14.05 32.87
N ALA A 750 15.37 14.75 31.74
CA ALA A 750 16.61 15.30 31.18
C ALA A 750 17.77 14.29 31.17
N SER A 751 17.45 13.05 30.81
CA SER A 751 18.34 11.90 30.94
C SER A 751 18.39 11.13 29.62
N ASP A 752 19.60 10.66 29.29
CA ASP A 752 19.82 9.88 28.08
C ASP A 752 19.53 8.40 28.32
N TYR A 753 18.77 7.81 27.42
CA TYR A 753 18.42 6.41 27.37
C TYR A 753 18.83 5.82 26.02
N THR A 754 19.11 4.52 26.00
CA THR A 754 19.46 3.81 24.76
C THR A 754 18.60 2.57 24.64
N VAL A 755 17.80 2.46 23.57
CA VAL A 755 17.21 1.16 23.22
C VAL A 755 18.28 0.35 22.51
N VAL A 756 18.44 -0.90 22.91
CA VAL A 756 19.44 -1.83 22.38
C VAL A 756 18.72 -3.08 21.89
N VAL A 757 18.88 -3.41 20.61
CA VAL A 757 18.43 -4.67 20.02
C VAL A 757 19.66 -5.57 19.84
N ASP A 758 19.69 -6.68 20.58
CA ASP A 758 20.78 -7.65 20.48
C ASP A 758 20.88 -8.25 19.07
N PRO A 759 22.09 -8.47 18.52
CA PRO A 759 22.26 -9.06 17.18
C PRO A 759 21.70 -10.49 17.04
N SER A 760 21.48 -11.20 18.15
CA SER A 760 20.83 -12.51 18.18
C SER A 760 19.30 -12.41 18.23
N PHE A 761 18.70 -11.23 18.16
CA PHE A 761 17.26 -11.07 18.01
C PHE A 761 16.81 -11.68 16.68
N GLU A 762 15.82 -12.57 16.76
CA GLU A 762 15.39 -13.39 15.63
C GLU A 762 14.01 -12.99 15.13
N SER A 763 13.86 -13.00 13.81
CA SER A 763 12.55 -13.02 13.15
C SER A 763 11.90 -14.40 13.30
N PHE A 764 10.61 -14.48 13.00
CA PHE A 764 9.87 -15.75 12.95
C PHE A 764 10.55 -16.75 12.00
N GLY A 765 11.00 -16.27 10.83
CA GLY A 765 11.69 -17.04 9.80
C GLY A 765 13.18 -17.31 10.06
N GLU A 766 13.62 -17.26 11.32
CA GLU A 766 15.01 -17.57 11.73
C GLU A 766 16.08 -16.62 11.17
N GLN A 767 15.68 -15.45 10.69
CA GLN A 767 16.63 -14.42 10.29
C GLN A 767 17.13 -13.68 11.54
N THR A 768 18.42 -13.36 11.56
CA THR A 768 19.03 -12.54 12.61
C THR A 768 19.14 -11.10 12.13
N LEU A 769 19.23 -10.16 13.09
CA LEU A 769 19.31 -8.74 12.78
C LEU A 769 20.45 -8.46 11.80
N TRP A 770 20.12 -7.72 10.73
CA TRP A 770 21.01 -7.41 9.64
C TRP A 770 22.28 -6.73 10.13
N THR A 771 23.40 -7.15 9.55
CA THR A 771 24.71 -6.53 9.75
C THR A 771 25.38 -6.35 8.39
N PRO A 772 26.16 -5.28 8.19
CA PRO A 772 26.92 -5.09 6.97
C PRO A 772 27.76 -6.35 6.64
N GLU A 773 27.69 -6.82 5.40
CA GLU A 773 28.42 -8.02 4.96
C GLU A 773 29.93 -7.87 5.18
N GLY A 774 30.55 -8.91 5.74
CA GLY A 774 31.97 -8.93 6.10
C GLY A 774 32.26 -8.60 7.57
N ALA A 775 31.26 -8.24 8.37
CA ALA A 775 31.37 -8.24 9.83
C ALA A 775 31.40 -9.68 10.35
N ASP A 776 32.42 -10.03 11.13
CA ASP A 776 32.48 -11.35 11.79
C ASP A 776 31.28 -11.51 12.75
N ALA A 777 30.82 -12.75 12.98
CA ALA A 777 29.72 -13.03 13.92
C ALA A 777 30.02 -12.54 15.35
N GLU A 778 31.30 -12.47 15.74
CA GLU A 778 31.77 -11.90 17.01
C GLU A 778 31.87 -10.36 17.00
N GLU A 779 31.79 -9.72 15.83
CA GLU A 779 31.87 -8.27 15.61
C GLU A 779 30.50 -7.62 15.34
N ARG A 780 29.41 -8.40 15.36
CA ARG A 780 28.05 -7.86 15.23
C ARG A 780 27.78 -6.92 16.41
N SER A 781 27.67 -5.63 16.11
CA SER A 781 27.28 -4.62 17.10
C SER A 781 25.76 -4.61 17.25
N ALA A 782 25.29 -4.36 18.47
CA ALA A 782 23.87 -4.17 18.72
C ALA A 782 23.37 -2.95 17.94
N TRP A 783 22.09 -3.00 17.53
CA TRP A 783 21.44 -1.82 16.99
C TRP A 783 20.97 -0.93 18.14
N GLU A 784 21.32 0.35 18.09
CA GLU A 784 21.09 1.28 19.18
C GLU A 784 20.35 2.54 18.69
N ILE A 785 19.36 2.98 19.45
CA ILE A 785 18.79 4.33 19.33
C ILE A 785 18.98 5.09 20.63
N ALA A 786 19.56 6.28 20.52
CA ALA A 786 19.63 7.22 21.63
C ALA A 786 18.32 8.02 21.72
N LEU A 787 17.79 8.14 22.94
CA LEU A 787 16.61 8.91 23.28
C LEU A 787 16.94 9.80 24.47
N THR A 788 16.44 11.03 24.51
CA THR A 788 16.59 11.90 25.67
C THR A 788 15.22 12.25 26.20
N THR A 789 14.99 12.00 27.50
CA THR A 789 13.76 12.41 28.17
C THR A 789 13.71 13.93 28.34
N VAL A 790 12.50 14.47 28.31
CA VAL A 790 12.27 15.92 28.42
C VAL A 790 12.64 16.49 29.79
N GLU A 791 12.78 17.81 29.88
CA GLU A 791 12.83 18.50 31.17
C GLU A 791 11.46 18.43 31.86
N PRO A 792 11.37 18.44 33.20
CA PRO A 792 10.08 18.40 33.88
C PRO A 792 9.19 19.56 33.40
N ALA A 793 7.96 19.23 33.00
CA ALA A 793 6.99 20.23 32.57
C ALA A 793 6.75 21.28 33.69
N GLN A 794 6.88 22.56 33.34
CA GLN A 794 6.60 23.69 34.23
C GLN A 794 5.11 24.05 34.25
N LEU A 795 4.44 23.81 33.12
CA LEU A 795 3.02 24.02 32.91
C LEU A 795 2.38 22.72 32.45
N SER A 796 1.16 22.47 32.89
CA SER A 796 0.35 21.37 32.38
C SER A 796 -0.39 21.78 31.11
N LEU A 797 -0.79 20.79 30.30
CA LEU A 797 -1.72 20.98 29.19
C LEU A 797 -2.97 20.16 29.49
N SER A 798 -4.10 20.83 29.62
CA SER A 798 -5.40 20.18 29.82
C SER A 798 -6.55 21.11 29.44
N GLY A 799 -7.67 20.52 29.05
CA GLY A 799 -8.88 21.25 28.70
C GLY A 799 -8.94 21.62 27.22
N ASP A 800 -9.84 22.55 26.90
CA ASP A 800 -10.13 22.94 25.52
C ASP A 800 -9.24 24.10 25.07
N TYR A 801 -8.85 24.07 23.80
CA TYR A 801 -8.01 25.07 23.16
C TYR A 801 -8.52 25.36 21.76
N LEU A 802 -8.11 26.52 21.25
CA LEU A 802 -8.26 26.90 19.87
C LEU A 802 -6.86 27.05 19.26
N TRP A 803 -6.57 26.26 18.23
CA TRP A 803 -5.41 26.45 17.38
C TRP A 803 -5.81 27.33 16.19
N ILE A 804 -5.00 28.34 15.91
CA ILE A 804 -5.25 29.32 14.87
C ILE A 804 -4.01 29.36 13.99
N VAL A 805 -4.19 29.14 12.69
CA VAL A 805 -3.12 29.16 11.69
C VAL A 805 -3.44 30.21 10.65
N ASP A 806 -2.51 31.13 10.40
CA ASP A 806 -2.67 32.21 9.43
C ASP A 806 -2.35 31.70 8.02
N MET A 807 -3.32 31.04 7.40
CA MET A 807 -3.14 30.32 6.14
C MET A 807 -3.05 31.26 4.93
N PRO A 808 -1.98 31.20 4.13
CA PRO A 808 -1.90 31.96 2.88
C PRO A 808 -3.06 31.66 1.92
N THR A 809 -3.56 32.69 1.24
CA THR A 809 -4.56 32.52 0.19
C THR A 809 -3.93 31.98 -1.10
N ALA A 810 -4.69 31.23 -1.91
CA ALA A 810 -4.20 30.72 -3.18
C ALA A 810 -4.33 31.77 -4.30
N ASP A 811 -3.24 32.05 -5.01
CA ASP A 811 -3.25 32.79 -6.29
C ASP A 811 -3.39 31.78 -7.45
N VAL A 812 -4.63 31.63 -7.93
CA VAL A 812 -4.98 30.72 -9.03
C VAL A 812 -4.33 31.13 -10.36
N ALA A 813 -4.06 32.42 -10.56
CA ALA A 813 -3.47 32.91 -11.81
C ALA A 813 -1.97 32.59 -11.88
N GLU A 814 -1.28 32.73 -10.75
CA GLU A 814 0.17 32.49 -10.64
C GLU A 814 0.52 31.07 -10.15
N GLN A 815 -0.48 30.24 -9.84
CA GLN A 815 -0.32 28.86 -9.32
C GLN A 815 0.57 28.78 -8.06
N GLN A 816 0.39 29.71 -7.12
CA GLN A 816 1.17 29.78 -5.88
C GLN A 816 0.31 30.27 -4.72
N PHE A 817 0.86 30.23 -3.50
CA PHE A 817 0.25 30.87 -2.34
C PHE A 817 0.68 32.34 -2.23
N ASP A 818 -0.24 33.22 -1.84
CA ASP A 818 0.00 34.62 -1.52
C ASP A 818 0.19 34.78 0.00
N LEU A 819 1.43 35.02 0.41
CA LEU A 819 1.80 35.18 1.82
C LEU A 819 1.45 36.56 2.38
N GLU A 820 1.14 37.54 1.52
CA GLU A 820 0.73 38.87 1.98
C GLU A 820 -0.76 38.89 2.36
N ASN A 821 -1.55 37.90 1.88
CA ASN A 821 -2.96 37.76 2.17
C ASN A 821 -3.25 36.41 2.83
N THR A 822 -3.47 36.40 4.15
CA THR A 822 -3.76 35.19 4.93
C THR A 822 -5.23 35.14 5.40
N LEU A 823 -5.71 33.93 5.68
CA LEU A 823 -6.99 33.63 6.31
C LEU A 823 -6.74 32.83 7.59
N GLU A 824 -7.42 33.19 8.67
CA GLU A 824 -7.32 32.44 9.92
C GLU A 824 -8.07 31.10 9.80
N THR A 825 -7.32 30.00 9.83
CA THR A 825 -7.88 28.66 9.97
C THR A 825 -7.92 28.31 11.46
N LEU A 826 -9.12 28.08 11.96
CA LEU A 826 -9.38 27.75 13.37
C LEU A 826 -9.61 26.24 13.50
N VAL A 827 -8.83 25.58 14.37
CA VAL A 827 -8.95 24.16 14.70
C VAL A 827 -9.14 24.02 16.20
N PRO A 828 -10.36 23.71 16.68
CA PRO A 828 -10.57 23.40 18.09
C PRO A 828 -9.86 22.09 18.42
N PHE A 829 -9.30 22.00 19.63
CA PHE A 829 -8.79 20.74 20.14
C PHE A 829 -8.93 20.64 21.65
N THR A 830 -9.15 19.43 22.13
CA THR A 830 -9.18 19.13 23.56
C THR A 830 -7.91 18.39 23.93
N VAL A 831 -7.29 18.78 25.05
CA VAL A 831 -6.14 18.05 25.61
C VAL A 831 -6.63 17.13 26.73
N THR A 832 -6.48 15.83 26.52
CA THR A 832 -6.74 14.78 27.51
C THR A 832 -5.45 14.33 28.19
N ALA A 833 -5.59 13.57 29.28
CA ALA A 833 -4.44 13.02 29.99
C ALA A 833 -3.72 12.00 29.09
N GLY A 834 -2.49 12.31 28.70
CA GLY A 834 -1.62 11.43 27.92
C GLY A 834 -0.44 10.94 28.76
N THR A 835 0.51 11.83 29.01
CA THR A 835 1.75 11.56 29.75
C THR A 835 1.91 12.51 30.94
N THR A 836 2.86 12.22 31.82
CA THR A 836 3.19 13.11 32.95
C THR A 836 3.72 14.47 32.47
N ASP A 837 4.39 14.49 31.32
CA ASP A 837 5.03 15.67 30.75
C ASP A 837 4.23 16.25 29.58
N GLY A 838 2.95 15.93 29.42
CA GLY A 838 2.23 16.30 28.22
C GLY A 838 0.76 15.91 28.24
N GLY A 839 0.17 15.87 27.06
CA GLY A 839 -1.24 15.54 26.88
C GLY A 839 -1.52 15.04 25.48
N GLU A 840 -2.57 14.27 25.35
CA GLU A 840 -3.04 13.82 24.04
C GLU A 840 -3.95 14.92 23.46
N LEU A 841 -3.54 15.47 22.33
CA LEU A 841 -4.31 16.43 21.56
C LEU A 841 -5.36 15.68 20.75
N LEU A 842 -6.62 16.03 20.94
CA LEU A 842 -7.74 15.61 20.12
C LEU A 842 -8.11 16.78 19.20
N LEU A 843 -7.47 16.87 18.04
CA LEU A 843 -7.74 17.93 17.06
C LEU A 843 -9.02 17.61 16.30
N ASP A 844 -10.02 18.47 16.42
CA ASP A 844 -11.33 18.29 15.79
C ASP A 844 -11.41 19.13 14.50
N TYR A 845 -11.41 18.44 13.36
CA TYR A 845 -11.54 19.06 12.04
C TYR A 845 -13.01 19.15 11.57
N GLY A 846 -13.98 18.78 12.42
CA GLY A 846 -15.40 18.71 12.09
C GLY A 846 -15.80 17.39 11.40
N ASP A 847 -17.10 17.20 11.17
CA ASP A 847 -17.68 16.09 10.40
C ASP A 847 -17.18 14.68 10.82
N ASP A 848 -17.01 14.46 12.13
CA ASP A 848 -16.49 13.20 12.72
C ASP A 848 -15.04 12.89 12.34
N LEU A 849 -14.20 13.90 12.08
CA LEU A 849 -12.77 13.76 11.80
C LEU A 849 -11.91 14.35 12.93
N ILE A 850 -11.44 13.48 13.81
CA ILE A 850 -10.65 13.77 15.00
C ILE A 850 -9.29 13.11 14.88
N LEU A 851 -8.23 13.92 15.01
CA LEU A 851 -6.86 13.45 15.04
C LEU A 851 -6.33 13.37 16.48
N GLU A 852 -5.77 12.22 16.83
CA GLU A 852 -5.09 11.99 18.11
C GLU A 852 -3.58 12.17 17.95
N ARG A 853 -2.98 13.04 18.78
CA ARG A 853 -1.53 13.29 18.78
C ARG A 853 -0.98 13.55 20.17
N LEU A 854 0.08 12.85 20.55
CA LEU A 854 0.79 13.17 21.77
C LEU A 854 1.54 14.51 21.63
N ALA A 855 1.21 15.47 22.49
CA ALA A 855 2.01 16.66 22.73
C ALA A 855 2.87 16.47 23.98
N VAL A 856 4.10 16.95 23.92
CA VAL A 856 5.06 16.88 25.04
C VAL A 856 5.51 18.28 25.41
N VAL A 857 5.57 18.55 26.71
CA VAL A 857 6.04 19.78 27.32
C VAL A 857 7.40 19.53 27.97
N SER A 858 8.44 20.18 27.46
CA SER A 858 9.78 20.15 28.04
C SER A 858 10.07 21.49 28.70
N GLY A 859 10.03 21.54 30.04
CA GLY A 859 10.11 22.82 30.74
C GLY A 859 8.88 23.68 30.43
N ASP A 860 9.05 24.79 29.72
CA ASP A 860 7.97 25.63 29.21
C ASP A 860 7.73 25.45 27.70
N GLN A 861 8.43 24.54 27.02
CA GLN A 861 8.33 24.36 25.58
C GLN A 861 7.29 23.30 25.21
N LEU A 862 6.25 23.68 24.46
CA LEU A 862 5.36 22.78 23.75
C LEU A 862 6.05 22.19 22.53
N LEU A 863 6.00 20.88 22.39
CA LEU A 863 6.53 20.12 21.26
C LEU A 863 5.46 19.14 20.77
N THR A 864 5.19 19.15 19.47
CA THR A 864 4.28 18.19 18.83
C THR A 864 4.96 17.56 17.60
N PRO A 865 4.56 16.35 17.20
CA PRO A 865 4.93 15.80 15.90
C PRO A 865 4.29 16.63 14.76
N ALA A 866 4.63 16.29 13.51
CA ALA A 866 3.98 16.89 12.34
C ALA A 866 2.45 16.71 12.37
N LEU A 867 1.72 17.75 11.97
CA LEU A 867 0.26 17.81 12.03
C LEU A 867 -0.30 18.09 10.63
N PRO A 868 -1.40 17.46 10.20
CA PRO A 868 -2.08 17.85 8.99
C PRO A 868 -2.72 19.24 9.17
N ILE A 869 -2.59 20.10 8.18
CA ILE A 869 -3.11 21.48 8.20
C ILE A 869 -4.27 21.59 7.22
N PRO A 870 -5.46 22.00 7.65
CA PRO A 870 -6.59 22.22 6.74
C PRO A 870 -6.29 23.31 5.71
N ILE A 871 -6.51 22.99 4.43
CA ILE A 871 -6.47 23.91 3.29
C ILE A 871 -7.76 23.75 2.50
N GLY A 872 -8.72 24.65 2.70
CA GLY A 872 -10.04 24.55 2.07
C GLY A 872 -10.72 23.23 2.46
N PRO A 873 -11.16 22.39 1.50
CA PRO A 873 -11.77 21.10 1.82
C PRO A 873 -10.79 19.96 2.08
N SER A 874 -9.51 20.25 2.18
CA SER A 874 -8.45 19.26 2.11
C SER A 874 -7.36 19.52 3.17
N PHE A 875 -6.27 18.74 3.14
CA PHE A 875 -5.15 18.86 4.09
C PHE A 875 -3.77 18.95 3.39
N ALA A 876 -2.83 19.66 4.02
CA ALA A 876 -1.39 19.63 3.74
C ALA A 876 -0.61 19.07 4.93
N ASP A 877 0.64 18.67 4.72
CA ASP A 877 1.53 18.27 5.83
C ASP A 877 2.08 19.52 6.51
N GLY A 878 1.95 19.63 7.83
CA GLY A 878 2.48 20.71 8.63
C GLY A 878 3.62 20.25 9.51
N SER A 879 4.66 21.07 9.64
CA SER A 879 5.67 20.87 10.68
C SER A 879 5.01 20.90 12.05
N GLY A 880 5.51 20.09 12.98
CA GLY A 880 5.03 20.11 14.35
C GLY A 880 5.18 21.49 15.00
N MET A 881 4.27 21.79 15.92
CA MET A 881 4.30 22.99 16.75
C MET A 881 5.47 22.93 17.75
N GLN A 882 6.26 24.01 17.76
CA GLN A 882 7.28 24.28 18.77
C GLN A 882 7.16 25.73 19.25
N ALA A 883 6.83 25.93 20.53
CA ALA A 883 6.67 27.26 21.12
C ALA A 883 6.78 27.25 22.65
N THR A 884 7.04 28.42 23.24
CA THR A 884 6.94 28.61 24.70
C THR A 884 5.48 28.73 25.12
N LEU A 885 5.05 27.91 26.06
CA LEU A 885 3.77 28.02 26.75
C LEU A 885 3.79 29.19 27.75
N VAL A 886 2.67 29.90 27.81
CA VAL A 886 2.44 31.00 28.74
C VAL A 886 1.16 30.72 29.50
N ASP A 887 1.26 30.72 30.83
CA ASP A 887 0.14 30.71 31.77
C ASP A 887 -0.25 32.17 32.07
N LEU A 888 -1.42 32.58 31.59
CA LEU A 888 -1.93 33.94 31.66
C LEU A 888 -2.74 34.18 32.93
N ASP A 889 -3.38 33.14 33.48
CA ASP A 889 -4.24 33.24 34.66
C ASP A 889 -3.61 32.72 35.97
N GLU A 890 -2.36 32.24 35.88
CA GLU A 890 -1.55 31.68 36.96
C GLU A 890 -2.16 30.40 37.58
N ASP A 891 -2.95 29.62 36.84
CA ASP A 891 -3.56 28.37 37.30
C ASP A 891 -2.64 27.13 37.16
N GLY A 892 -1.48 27.27 36.51
CA GLY A 892 -0.52 26.21 36.25
C GLY A 892 -0.78 25.40 34.97
N VAL A 893 -1.73 25.83 34.14
CA VAL A 893 -2.01 25.32 32.80
C VAL A 893 -1.49 26.34 31.78
N GLY A 894 -0.89 25.88 30.69
CA GLY A 894 -0.50 26.79 29.61
C GLY A 894 -1.73 27.31 28.88
N ASP A 895 -1.94 28.63 28.83
CA ASP A 895 -3.09 29.25 28.17
C ASP A 895 -2.80 29.72 26.75
N TYR A 896 -1.54 30.06 26.47
CA TYR A 896 -1.12 30.66 25.20
C TYR A 896 0.20 30.09 24.69
N ALA A 897 0.30 29.91 23.38
CA ALA A 897 1.56 29.74 22.67
C ALA A 897 1.46 30.34 21.27
N GLU A 898 2.57 30.84 20.75
CA GLU A 898 2.68 31.32 19.37
C GLU A 898 3.99 30.88 18.75
N GLY A 899 3.97 30.66 17.43
CA GLY A 899 5.14 30.27 16.70
C GLY A 899 4.94 30.37 15.20
N THR A 900 5.87 29.75 14.47
CA THR A 900 5.75 29.58 13.02
C THR A 900 5.86 28.12 12.66
N LEU A 901 5.20 27.72 11.58
CA LEU A 901 5.29 26.38 11.01
C LEU A 901 5.64 26.43 9.50
N THR A 902 6.02 25.28 8.98
CA THR A 902 6.15 25.01 7.55
C THR A 902 4.99 24.12 7.12
N ILE A 903 4.36 24.43 5.99
CA ILE A 903 3.43 23.50 5.32
C ILE A 903 4.04 22.99 4.03
N SER A 904 3.72 21.76 3.66
CA SER A 904 4.13 21.15 2.42
C SER A 904 3.05 20.28 1.82
N GLY A 905 2.99 20.27 0.49
CA GLY A 905 2.04 19.50 -0.28
C GLY A 905 2.60 19.17 -1.66
N PRO A 906 1.81 18.53 -2.53
CA PRO A 906 2.23 18.26 -3.90
C PRO A 906 2.61 19.56 -4.63
N GLY A 907 3.90 19.72 -4.94
CA GLY A 907 4.39 20.87 -5.71
C GLY A 907 4.60 22.19 -4.94
N PHE A 908 4.42 22.22 -3.62
CA PHE A 908 4.69 23.42 -2.82
C PHE A 908 5.27 23.11 -1.44
N VAL A 909 6.08 24.03 -0.93
CA VAL A 909 6.58 24.05 0.46
C VAL A 909 6.63 25.51 0.88
N GLU A 910 5.95 25.86 1.97
CA GLU A 910 5.85 27.23 2.45
C GLU A 910 6.20 27.32 3.93
N SER A 911 6.95 28.35 4.33
CA SER A 911 7.52 28.46 5.69
C SER A 911 7.28 29.83 6.30
N GLY A 912 7.23 29.88 7.63
CA GLY A 912 6.97 31.13 8.34
C GLY A 912 5.48 31.44 8.51
N ILE A 913 4.63 30.44 8.31
CA ILE A 913 3.19 30.55 8.57
C ILE A 913 3.01 30.69 10.07
N THR A 914 2.37 31.78 10.48
CA THR A 914 2.17 32.08 11.89
C THR A 914 1.04 31.21 12.43
N TRP A 915 1.22 30.73 13.65
CA TRP A 915 0.16 30.05 14.37
C TRP A 915 0.15 30.48 15.83
N ARG A 916 -1.02 30.38 16.44
CA ARG A 916 -1.25 30.63 17.86
C ARG A 916 -2.21 29.61 18.44
N MET A 917 -2.00 29.31 19.70
CA MET A 917 -2.83 28.42 20.50
C MET A 917 -3.35 29.25 21.67
N THR A 918 -4.66 29.22 21.90
CA THR A 918 -5.31 29.96 22.99
C THR A 918 -6.31 29.09 23.72
N ARG A 919 -6.29 29.12 25.05
CA ARG A 919 -7.34 28.53 25.88
C ARG A 919 -8.54 29.49 25.99
N PRO A 920 -9.80 29.01 25.88
CA PRO A 920 -10.98 29.85 26.09
C PRO A 920 -11.02 30.44 27.51
N THR A 921 -11.28 31.74 27.64
CA THR A 921 -11.40 32.41 28.94
C THR A 921 -12.74 32.08 29.62
N ALA A 922 -12.76 32.09 30.96
CA ALA A 922 -13.94 31.75 31.75
C ALA A 922 -15.15 32.69 31.50
N GLU A 923 -16.36 32.11 31.48
CA GLU A 923 -17.65 32.78 31.21
C GLU A 923 -17.80 34.17 31.86
N GLY A 924 -17.99 35.22 31.04
CA GLY A 924 -18.54 36.51 31.47
C GLY A 924 -17.94 37.80 30.89
N GLU A 925 -16.80 37.73 30.20
CA GLU A 925 -16.26 38.84 29.40
C GLU A 925 -16.24 38.41 27.94
N CYS A 926 -16.75 39.24 27.01
CA CYS A 926 -16.67 38.90 25.60
C CYS A 926 -15.20 38.85 25.19
N PRO A 927 -14.73 37.74 24.59
CA PRO A 927 -13.32 37.57 24.25
C PRO A 927 -12.85 38.71 23.35
N GLU A 928 -11.61 39.20 23.55
CA GLU A 928 -11.00 40.10 22.57
C GLU A 928 -10.79 39.30 21.27
N GLY A 929 -11.65 39.54 20.28
CA GLY A 929 -11.56 38.84 19.00
C GLY A 929 -10.32 39.24 18.21
N PRO A 930 -9.90 38.39 17.25
CA PRO A 930 -8.82 38.72 16.33
C PRO A 930 -9.15 40.03 15.60
N GLN A 931 -8.23 40.98 15.63
CA GLN A 931 -8.30 42.18 14.79
C GLN A 931 -7.65 41.81 13.46
N GLY A 932 -8.46 41.60 12.41
CA GLY A 932 -7.92 41.59 11.06
C GLY A 932 -7.30 42.96 10.70
N ASP A 933 -6.50 43.01 9.64
CA ASP A 933 -5.77 44.22 9.22
C ASP A 933 -6.67 45.39 8.80
N LEU A 934 -7.97 45.14 8.59
CA LEU A 934 -8.98 46.17 8.37
C LEU A 934 -9.51 46.69 9.72
N PRO A 935 -9.35 47.99 10.04
CA PRO A 935 -9.95 48.57 11.22
C PRO A 935 -11.46 48.51 11.09
N VAL A 936 -12.13 47.74 11.96
CA VAL A 936 -13.59 47.63 12.03
C VAL A 936 -14.07 48.19 13.36
N SER A 937 -15.14 48.98 13.31
CA SER A 937 -15.83 49.47 14.50
C SER A 937 -17.33 49.27 14.35
N VAL A 938 -18.01 49.07 15.47
CA VAL A 938 -19.46 48.93 15.52
C VAL A 938 -20.03 50.02 16.42
N GLU A 939 -20.91 50.85 15.86
CA GLU A 939 -21.68 51.84 16.61
C GLU A 939 -23.17 51.47 16.58
N PHE A 940 -23.91 51.77 17.64
CA PHE A 940 -25.36 51.53 17.66
C PHE A 940 -26.12 52.83 17.40
N VAL A 941 -26.85 52.89 16.28
CA VAL A 941 -27.71 54.03 15.90
C VAL A 941 -29.18 53.58 15.91
N ASP A 942 -29.98 54.22 16.76
CA ASP A 942 -31.39 53.87 16.98
C ASP A 942 -31.62 52.38 17.31
N GLY A 943 -30.66 51.76 18.01
CA GLY A 943 -30.70 50.35 18.40
C GLY A 943 -30.25 49.35 17.34
N ASN A 944 -29.75 49.82 16.19
CA ASN A 944 -29.20 48.96 15.14
C ASN A 944 -27.67 49.07 15.10
N PRO A 945 -26.94 47.96 14.93
CA PRO A 945 -25.50 48.01 14.72
C PRO A 945 -25.19 48.64 13.35
N VAL A 946 -24.24 49.55 13.35
CA VAL A 946 -23.65 50.20 12.17
C VAL A 946 -22.18 49.83 12.18
N VAL A 947 -21.78 49.03 11.18
CA VAL A 947 -20.39 48.61 10.99
C VAL A 947 -19.69 49.67 10.14
N ASP A 948 -18.59 50.21 10.64
CA ASP A 948 -17.72 51.15 9.92
C ASP A 948 -16.32 50.55 9.80
N TRP A 949 -15.72 50.65 8.62
CA TRP A 949 -14.37 50.16 8.32
C TRP A 949 -13.64 51.11 7.36
N GLU A 950 -12.38 51.44 7.64
CA GLU A 950 -11.62 52.39 6.83
C GLU A 950 -10.86 51.70 5.69
N GLY A 951 -11.18 52.04 4.42
CA GLY A 951 -10.42 51.64 3.23
C GLY A 951 -11.01 52.22 1.93
N SER A 952 -10.24 53.03 1.18
CA SER A 952 -10.75 53.83 0.05
C SER A 952 -11.14 53.06 -1.21
N ASP A 953 -10.91 51.75 -1.26
CA ASP A 953 -11.24 50.88 -2.40
C ASP A 953 -12.35 49.84 -2.06
N ALA A 954 -12.98 49.94 -0.89
CA ALA A 954 -14.07 49.05 -0.42
C ALA A 954 -15.42 49.19 -1.17
N ALA A 955 -15.43 49.85 -2.33
CA ALA A 955 -16.64 50.05 -3.12
C ALA A 955 -17.04 48.79 -3.92
N ASP A 956 -16.11 47.86 -4.12
CA ASP A 956 -16.35 46.62 -4.85
C ASP A 956 -16.21 45.42 -3.88
N GLY A 957 -17.33 45.04 -3.28
CA GLY A 957 -17.61 43.73 -2.66
C GLY A 957 -17.17 43.52 -1.21
N LEU A 958 -18.15 43.23 -0.35
CA LEU A 958 -17.97 43.13 1.09
C LEU A 958 -18.95 42.13 1.70
N GLY A 959 -18.48 40.98 2.16
CA GLY A 959 -19.25 40.14 3.07
C GLY A 959 -19.20 40.73 4.47
N VAL A 960 -20.33 40.82 5.17
CA VAL A 960 -20.45 41.22 6.57
C VAL A 960 -21.17 40.12 7.33
N TYR A 961 -20.59 39.66 8.43
CA TYR A 961 -21.16 38.58 9.24
C TYR A 961 -21.23 39.01 10.70
N PHE A 962 -22.31 38.62 11.37
CA PHE A 962 -22.46 38.72 12.81
C PHE A 962 -22.68 37.30 13.33
N ILE A 963 -21.67 36.82 14.05
CA ILE A 963 -21.56 35.43 14.46
C ILE A 963 -21.12 35.37 15.92
N GLY A 964 -21.24 34.21 16.55
CA GLY A 964 -20.71 33.99 17.90
C GLY A 964 -19.22 34.35 17.98
N PRO A 965 -18.70 34.75 19.16
CA PRO A 965 -17.28 35.02 19.35
C PRO A 965 -16.41 33.85 18.89
N ASP A 966 -16.89 32.64 19.14
CA ASP A 966 -16.21 31.38 18.84
C ASP A 966 -16.51 30.87 17.41
N ALA A 967 -17.40 31.53 16.67
CA ALA A 967 -17.80 31.14 15.33
C ALA A 967 -16.81 31.63 14.25
N THR A 968 -16.49 30.81 13.26
CA THR A 968 -15.56 31.11 12.17
C THR A 968 -16.32 31.67 10.96
N PRO A 969 -15.96 32.84 10.41
CA PRO A 969 -16.60 33.32 9.19
C PRO A 969 -16.24 32.43 7.98
N PRO A 970 -17.03 32.45 6.90
CA PRO A 970 -16.73 31.67 5.70
C PRO A 970 -15.35 32.02 5.10
N ALA A 971 -14.53 31.00 4.86
CA ALA A 971 -13.17 31.14 4.30
C ALA A 971 -13.12 31.13 2.75
N GLY A 972 -14.27 30.98 2.08
CA GLY A 972 -14.37 30.92 0.62
C GLY A 972 -15.79 30.65 0.13
N PRO A 973 -16.03 30.60 -1.20
CA PRO A 973 -17.35 30.35 -1.77
C PRO A 973 -17.93 29.02 -1.27
N GLY A 974 -19.18 29.03 -0.78
CA GLY A 974 -19.92 27.82 -0.38
C GLY A 974 -19.54 27.19 0.96
N GLN A 975 -18.66 27.82 1.76
CA GLN A 975 -18.31 27.34 3.11
C GLN A 975 -19.29 27.90 4.16
N PRO A 976 -19.79 27.08 5.11
CA PRO A 976 -20.61 27.57 6.20
C PRO A 976 -19.78 28.32 7.25
N VAL A 977 -20.46 29.06 8.13
CA VAL A 977 -19.89 29.45 9.42
C VAL A 977 -19.81 28.18 10.28
N THR A 978 -18.65 27.96 10.88
CA THR A 978 -18.40 26.81 11.75
C THR A 978 -18.13 27.27 13.17
N GLY A 979 -18.20 26.36 14.15
CA GLY A 979 -17.76 26.65 15.52
C GLY A 979 -18.65 27.57 16.36
N GLY A 980 -19.79 28.05 15.85
CA GLY A 980 -20.72 28.83 16.68
C GLY A 980 -21.97 29.34 15.98
N GLU A 981 -22.73 30.15 16.70
CA GLU A 981 -24.04 30.64 16.25
C GLU A 981 -23.90 31.68 15.13
N VAL A 982 -24.72 31.55 14.08
CA VAL A 982 -24.85 32.57 13.04
C VAL A 982 -26.03 33.46 13.40
N PHE A 983 -25.77 34.73 13.70
CA PHE A 983 -26.84 35.68 13.94
C PHE A 983 -27.37 36.24 12.62
N TRP A 984 -26.50 36.71 11.72
CA TRP A 984 -26.85 37.16 10.36
C TRP A 984 -25.65 37.43 9.44
N ALA A 985 -25.87 37.44 8.11
CA ALA A 985 -24.84 37.72 7.10
C ALA A 985 -25.36 38.42 5.83
N VAL A 986 -24.55 39.32 5.25
CA VAL A 986 -24.88 40.12 4.04
C VAL A 986 -23.67 40.24 3.11
N GLN A 987 -23.86 40.12 1.79
CA GLN A 987 -22.80 40.27 0.76
C GLN A 987 -23.23 41.19 -0.39
N LEU A 988 -22.31 41.68 -1.24
CA LEU A 988 -22.60 42.48 -2.44
C LEU A 988 -22.65 41.63 -3.75
N GLU A 989 -23.46 42.00 -4.74
CA GLU A 989 -23.68 41.26 -6.01
C GLU A 989 -22.42 41.07 -6.88
N ALA A 990 -21.40 41.93 -6.73
CA ALA A 990 -20.13 41.85 -7.47
C ALA A 990 -19.11 40.88 -6.83
N PHE A 991 -19.45 40.29 -5.68
CA PHE A 991 -18.69 39.25 -5.02
C PHE A 991 -18.79 37.91 -5.81
N PRO A 992 -17.78 37.02 -5.80
CA PRO A 992 -17.81 35.75 -6.56
C PRO A 992 -19.11 34.96 -6.30
N GLN A 993 -19.76 34.45 -7.36
CA GLN A 993 -21.12 33.89 -7.27
C GLN A 993 -21.21 32.61 -6.42
N GLY A 994 -22.22 32.57 -5.53
CA GLY A 994 -22.61 31.40 -4.74
C GLY A 994 -23.72 31.63 -3.69
N PHE A 995 -24.47 32.72 -3.77
CA PHE A 995 -25.18 33.26 -2.61
C PHE A 995 -26.42 34.08 -3.08
N ALA A 996 -27.66 33.69 -2.69
CA ALA A 996 -28.90 34.46 -2.97
C ALA A 996 -30.22 34.11 -2.19
N GLY A 997 -30.91 35.11 -1.57
CA GLY A 997 -32.35 35.08 -1.13
C GLY A 997 -32.86 36.33 -0.33
N PRO A 998 -34.19 36.64 -0.15
CA PRO A 998 -34.66 38.04 0.06
C PRO A 998 -35.19 38.51 1.47
N VAL A 999 -34.61 39.63 1.99
CA VAL A 999 -35.13 40.93 2.58
C VAL A 999 -36.25 40.93 3.68
N THR A 1000 -36.30 41.69 4.82
CA THR A 1000 -35.88 43.06 5.32
C THR A 1000 -35.94 43.08 6.90
N TYR A 1001 -35.36 43.99 7.71
CA TYR A 1001 -35.32 45.47 7.75
C TYR A 1001 -34.06 45.95 8.53
N ALA A 1002 -33.25 46.92 8.10
CA ALA A 1002 -33.67 48.32 8.05
C ALA A 1002 -33.04 49.19 6.92
N THR A 1003 -31.92 48.83 6.29
CA THR A 1003 -31.52 49.36 4.97
C THR A 1003 -30.38 48.50 4.41
N VAL A 1004 -30.59 47.82 3.28
CA VAL A 1004 -29.51 47.15 2.53
C VAL A 1004 -28.91 48.20 1.58
N PRO A 1005 -27.56 48.33 1.48
CA PRO A 1005 -26.95 49.16 0.44
C PRO A 1005 -27.40 48.68 -0.94
N PRO A 1006 -27.61 49.56 -1.93
CA PRO A 1006 -27.99 49.12 -3.28
C PRO A 1006 -26.97 48.10 -3.84
N GLY A 1007 -27.42 46.89 -4.18
CA GLY A 1007 -26.58 45.83 -4.74
C GLY A 1007 -26.07 44.75 -3.75
N ALA A 1008 -26.73 44.53 -2.61
CA ALA A 1008 -26.39 43.47 -1.64
C ALA A 1008 -27.48 42.39 -1.44
N VAL A 1009 -27.09 41.20 -0.93
CA VAL A 1009 -27.86 39.96 -0.76
C VAL A 1009 -27.62 39.34 0.65
N ASP A 1010 -28.63 38.68 1.25
CA ASP A 1010 -28.58 38.04 2.59
C ASP A 1010 -28.27 36.55 2.46
N GLU A 1011 -27.28 36.06 3.22
CA GLU A 1011 -26.75 34.69 3.10
C GLU A 1011 -26.83 33.87 4.39
N THR A 1012 -27.56 34.36 5.39
CA THR A 1012 -27.59 33.81 6.75
C THR A 1012 -27.89 32.30 6.78
N ALA A 1013 -28.87 31.82 6.01
CA ALA A 1013 -29.25 30.41 5.98
C ALA A 1013 -28.26 29.53 5.21
N ASN A 1014 -27.62 30.06 4.16
CA ASN A 1014 -26.65 29.34 3.34
C ASN A 1014 -25.34 29.05 4.08
N ILE A 1015 -25.07 29.80 5.16
CA ILE A 1015 -23.87 29.63 5.98
C ILE A 1015 -24.16 29.00 7.36
N GLY A 1016 -25.32 28.36 7.56
CA GLY A 1016 -25.63 27.61 8.78
C GLY A 1016 -26.53 28.33 9.80
N GLY A 1017 -27.06 29.50 9.48
CA GLY A 1017 -28.08 30.19 10.28
C GLY A 1017 -29.52 29.73 9.99
N GLY A 1018 -30.48 30.16 10.82
CA GLY A 1018 -31.91 29.93 10.56
C GLY A 1018 -32.46 30.79 9.41
N ASP A 1019 -33.70 30.50 8.96
CA ASP A 1019 -34.42 31.35 8.00
C ASP A 1019 -34.63 32.76 8.57
N GLY A 1020 -33.77 33.71 8.18
CA GLY A 1020 -33.79 35.11 8.60
C GLY A 1020 -32.94 35.41 9.85
N PRO A 1021 -32.70 36.70 10.15
CA PRO A 1021 -31.76 37.10 11.20
C PRO A 1021 -32.27 36.77 12.61
N VAL A 1022 -31.38 36.25 13.47
CA VAL A 1022 -31.62 36.08 14.90
C VAL A 1022 -31.46 37.43 15.60
N ALA A 1023 -32.38 37.78 16.51
CA ALA A 1023 -32.30 39.03 17.25
C ALA A 1023 -31.17 38.97 18.29
N LEU A 1024 -30.24 39.92 18.22
CA LEU A 1024 -29.20 40.10 19.23
C LEU A 1024 -29.83 40.56 20.55
N GLU A 1025 -29.66 39.79 21.62
CA GLU A 1025 -30.12 40.14 22.97
C GLU A 1025 -29.06 40.94 23.72
N SER A 1026 -29.50 41.85 24.61
CA SER A 1026 -28.58 42.66 25.41
C SER A 1026 -27.76 41.75 26.32
N GLY A 1027 -26.43 41.86 26.23
CA GLY A 1027 -25.48 41.00 26.92
C GLY A 1027 -24.91 39.85 26.06
N ASP A 1028 -25.43 39.60 24.86
CA ASP A 1028 -24.81 38.64 23.93
C ASP A 1028 -23.41 39.13 23.51
N CYS A 1029 -22.46 38.21 23.47
CA CYS A 1029 -21.17 38.46 22.83
C CYS A 1029 -21.30 38.16 21.35
N VAL A 1030 -20.96 39.13 20.50
CA VAL A 1030 -21.12 39.02 19.06
C VAL A 1030 -19.83 39.48 18.37
N LYS A 1031 -19.39 38.70 17.39
CA LYS A 1031 -18.28 39.02 16.49
C LYS A 1031 -18.86 39.58 15.20
N ALA A 1032 -18.61 40.85 14.91
CA ALA A 1032 -18.85 41.44 13.61
C ALA A 1032 -17.59 41.27 12.75
N THR A 1033 -17.71 40.61 11.60
CA THR A 1033 -16.61 40.44 10.64
C THR A 1033 -16.95 41.11 9.31
N VAL A 1034 -15.92 41.59 8.64
CA VAL A 1034 -15.97 42.25 7.33
C VAL A 1034 -14.93 41.58 6.43
N THR A 1035 -15.31 41.20 5.22
CA THR A 1035 -14.42 40.57 4.21
C THR A 1035 -14.55 41.30 2.89
N THR A 1036 -13.44 41.80 2.33
CA THR A 1036 -13.40 42.50 1.03
C THR A 1036 -13.24 41.53 -0.16
N THR A 1037 -13.43 41.97 -1.42
CA THR A 1037 -13.13 41.13 -2.62
C THR A 1037 -11.66 40.80 -2.80
N ALA A 1038 -10.77 41.55 -2.15
CA ALA A 1038 -9.35 41.23 -2.07
C ALA A 1038 -9.05 40.28 -0.88
N PHE A 1039 -10.09 39.68 -0.28
CA PHE A 1039 -10.04 38.82 0.89
C PHE A 1039 -9.43 39.44 2.17
N GLY A 1040 -9.13 40.75 2.18
CA GLY A 1040 -8.80 41.46 3.40
C GLY A 1040 -9.96 41.36 4.40
N GLN A 1041 -9.65 40.96 5.63
CA GLN A 1041 -10.62 40.78 6.72
C GLN A 1041 -10.41 41.77 7.86
N GLY A 1042 -11.49 42.12 8.54
CA GLY A 1042 -11.49 42.85 9.79
C GLY A 1042 -12.57 42.31 10.70
N ALA A 1043 -12.34 42.30 12.01
CA ALA A 1043 -13.31 41.80 12.97
C ALA A 1043 -13.28 42.60 14.26
N VAL A 1044 -14.44 42.68 14.91
CA VAL A 1044 -14.58 43.25 16.25
C VAL A 1044 -15.60 42.45 17.05
N VAL A 1045 -15.19 42.02 18.24
CA VAL A 1045 -16.09 41.38 19.21
C VAL A 1045 -16.59 42.44 20.17
N PHE A 1046 -17.89 42.44 20.43
CA PHE A 1046 -18.52 43.38 21.36
C PHE A 1046 -19.68 42.71 22.11
N ALA A 1047 -19.98 43.24 23.30
CA ALA A 1047 -21.20 42.93 24.02
C ALA A 1047 -22.35 43.80 23.47
N VAL A 1048 -23.47 43.19 23.15
CA VAL A 1048 -24.67 43.90 22.67
C VAL A 1048 -25.20 44.82 23.80
N PRO A 1049 -25.28 46.15 23.58
CA PRO A 1049 -25.56 47.13 24.64
C PRO A 1049 -26.94 47.08 25.33
#